data_AF-G9MGT7-F1
#
_entry.id   AF-G9MGT7-F1
#
_cell.length_a   1.000
_cell.length_b   1.000
_cell.length_c   1.000
_cell.angle_alpha   90.00
_cell.angle_beta   90.00
_cell.angle_gamma   90.00
#
_symmetry.space_group_name_H-M   'P 1'
#
loop_
_entity.id
_entity.type
_entity.pdbx_description
1 polymer ?
#
loop_
_entity_poly.entity_id
_entity_poly.type
_entity_poly.pdbx_seq_one_letter_code
_entity_poly.pdbx_strand_id
1 'polypeptide(L)'
;MRELGEMGLKLQSAVKIQRLAVETSDLSKCDPEKVREEAFKIRPASMRQAKAGHEKTAEIKTAEQSSVDVDLEPADVAEEKVDSEAIQSERAARRPPPVNSGVLPLPWKGRLGYACLNTYLRSAGTPVFSSRTCRIASIIDHRYPLQDPTQPEHATKNRPDKTQSPDIQRGREFVQELGLANARDIVKMLRWNEKYGIKFMRLSSEMFPFASHEEHGYKLAPFAADVLAEAGKVAGELGHRLTTHPGQYTQIASPRKEVITAAIRDLEYHNEMLSLLKLPEQQDRDAVMILHMGGTYGDKAATLDRFRENYATLSDGVKMRLVLENDDVSWSVHDLLPICEELNIPLVLDYHHHNIIFDPSIREGTLDIMDLYDRIAKTWTRKNIKQKMHYSEPTAEAITPRDRRKHSARVKTLPPCAADMDLMIEAKDKEQAVFELMRTFKLPGWNLFNDIVPYERDDEPRKESKRTKKEKKSGNTDEAGEEAAKLIEELTWKEISRPALTKGWFKALPGSTFSELIEITDLRARNAGRGIVDDKPQQDPWSILIIIMMFEYFKGDESKWKPYMDVLPASFETPMFWSGAELDELQASATRTKVGKADAEEMFHAKVLPVIRANHEIFPSSQSYSDDELVQLAHRMGSTIMSYAFDFQNEDEEDEEDEEEWVEDRESKSTMGMVPMADILNADAEYNAHVNYGDDALTVTALRTIKAGEEILNYYGPHPNSELLRRYGYVTPKHSRYDVVELPWKLVENSLAASLGLSEQQLDNAREYLDMDEIEDTFVLDRESDEPNPDGTFTGSARFSDIPEDLRDQLKLLLKAVRKVDPSSVADKRKRDEIQHSVLIKALDALASQYPTTIPEDERILSGSDISERQRAAVTVRLGEKRLIEEAKSYLSGIASDTALEETSAPNKRARRSD
;
A
#
# COMPACT_ATOMS: atom_id res chain seq x y z
N MET A 1 -31.44 -24.33 1.99
CA MET A 1 -32.62 -23.99 1.13
C MET A 1 -33.70 -23.28 1.92
N ARG A 2 -34.45 -23.93 2.83
CA ARG A 2 -35.58 -23.31 3.53
C ARG A 2 -35.16 -22.08 4.35
N GLU A 3 -34.09 -22.18 5.14
CA GLU A 3 -33.57 -21.05 5.94
C GLU A 3 -33.05 -19.90 5.06
N LEU A 4 -32.46 -20.19 3.90
CA LEU A 4 -32.05 -19.16 2.94
C LEU A 4 -33.26 -18.39 2.37
N GLY A 5 -34.38 -19.07 2.15
CA GLY A 5 -35.65 -18.43 1.79
C GLY A 5 -36.21 -17.56 2.91
N GLU A 6 -36.12 -18.01 4.16
CA GLU A 6 -36.55 -17.24 5.33
C GLU A 6 -35.63 -16.04 5.64
N MET A 7 -34.32 -16.15 5.42
CA MET A 7 -33.39 -15.03 5.46
C MET A 7 -33.68 -14.03 4.34
N GLY A 8 -33.89 -14.51 3.10
CA GLY A 8 -34.28 -13.67 1.96
C GLY A 8 -35.58 -12.92 2.21
N LEU A 9 -36.60 -13.58 2.76
CA LEU A 9 -37.87 -12.94 3.15
C LEU A 9 -37.71 -11.96 4.30
N LYS A 10 -36.86 -12.23 5.31
CA LYS A 10 -36.55 -11.29 6.39
C LYS A 10 -35.82 -10.04 5.86
N LEU A 11 -34.83 -10.21 4.98
CA LEU A 11 -34.12 -9.10 4.33
C LEU A 11 -35.05 -8.27 3.42
N GLN A 12 -35.86 -8.92 2.57
CA GLN A 12 -36.86 -8.23 1.76
C GLN A 12 -37.91 -7.50 2.62
N SER A 13 -38.28 -8.07 3.78
CA SER A 13 -39.19 -7.41 4.73
C SER A 13 -38.52 -6.21 5.40
N ALA A 14 -37.27 -6.33 5.84
CA ALA A 14 -36.52 -5.24 6.45
C ALA A 14 -36.30 -4.08 5.47
N VAL A 15 -35.86 -4.36 4.24
CA VAL A 15 -35.71 -3.35 3.18
C VAL A 15 -37.06 -2.72 2.82
N LYS A 16 -38.15 -3.50 2.79
CA LYS A 16 -39.51 -2.98 2.56
C LYS A 16 -40.01 -2.12 3.74
N ILE A 17 -39.64 -2.44 4.98
CA ILE A 17 -39.94 -1.64 6.17
C ILE A 17 -39.15 -0.33 6.17
N GLN A 18 -37.84 -0.37 5.88
CA GLN A 18 -37.02 0.83 5.72
C GLN A 18 -37.54 1.73 4.59
N ARG A 19 -37.87 1.13 3.44
CA ARG A 19 -38.49 1.85 2.32
C ARG A 19 -39.85 2.45 2.69
N LEU A 20 -40.72 1.72 3.40
CA LEU A 20 -41.99 2.25 3.91
C LEU A 20 -41.81 3.32 4.99
N ALA A 21 -40.74 3.28 5.78
CA ALA A 21 -40.42 4.34 6.73
C ALA A 21 -40.01 5.62 5.99
N VAL A 22 -39.18 5.52 4.95
CA VAL A 22 -38.80 6.66 4.08
C VAL A 22 -40.00 7.17 3.27
N GLU A 23 -40.86 6.28 2.78
CA GLU A 23 -42.10 6.64 2.06
C GLU A 23 -43.21 7.18 3.00
N THR A 24 -43.07 7.07 4.33
CA THR A 24 -44.01 7.65 5.31
C THR A 24 -43.43 8.78 6.16
N SER A 25 -42.13 9.07 6.10
CA SER A 25 -41.47 10.17 6.81
C SER A 25 -41.71 11.55 6.15
N ASP A 26 -42.97 11.86 5.86
CA ASP A 26 -43.43 13.23 5.59
C ASP A 26 -43.59 13.97 6.92
N LEU A 27 -42.54 14.69 7.32
CA LEU A 27 -42.48 15.44 8.57
C LEU A 27 -43.55 16.54 8.69
N SER A 28 -44.30 16.87 7.62
CA SER A 28 -45.41 17.84 7.68
C SER A 28 -46.66 17.34 8.41
N LYS A 29 -46.72 16.05 8.83
CA LYS A 29 -47.96 15.43 9.36
C LYS A 29 -47.83 14.66 10.69
N CYS A 30 -46.72 14.78 11.41
CA CYS A 30 -46.54 14.06 12.67
C CYS A 30 -47.14 14.82 13.87
N ASP A 31 -47.98 14.15 14.67
CA ASP A 31 -48.65 14.69 15.86
C ASP A 31 -47.77 14.46 17.12
N PRO A 32 -47.20 15.51 17.74
CA PRO A 32 -46.21 15.35 18.82
C PRO A 32 -46.74 14.68 20.09
N GLU A 33 -48.03 14.82 20.40
CA GLU A 33 -48.59 14.30 21.66
C GLU A 33 -48.70 12.76 21.64
N LYS A 34 -49.00 12.16 20.49
CA LYS A 34 -49.08 10.69 20.36
C LYS A 34 -47.74 9.98 20.55
N VAL A 35 -46.67 10.53 19.97
CA VAL A 35 -45.31 9.98 20.11
C VAL A 35 -44.90 9.96 21.60
N ARG A 36 -45.41 10.91 22.39
CA ARG A 36 -45.16 11.07 23.82
C ARG A 36 -45.83 10.00 24.68
N GLU A 37 -46.99 9.47 24.30
CA GLU A 37 -47.70 8.42 25.06
C GLU A 37 -47.08 7.02 24.88
N GLU A 38 -46.51 6.70 23.70
CA GLU A 38 -45.95 5.37 23.45
C GLU A 38 -44.56 5.19 24.09
N ALA A 39 -43.76 6.26 24.13
CA ALA A 39 -42.42 6.26 24.74
C ALA A 39 -42.40 5.89 26.24
N PHE A 40 -43.53 6.03 26.95
CA PHE A 40 -43.61 5.77 28.39
C PHE A 40 -43.79 4.30 28.82
N LYS A 41 -43.93 3.36 27.87
CA LYS A 41 -44.39 1.98 28.17
C LYS A 41 -43.31 0.89 28.20
N ILE A 42 -42.03 1.19 27.96
CA ILE A 42 -40.96 0.16 27.88
C ILE A 42 -39.79 0.46 28.82
N ARG A 43 -39.71 -0.28 29.94
CA ARG A 43 -38.51 -0.44 30.79
C ARG A 43 -38.51 -1.79 31.52
N PRO A 44 -37.42 -2.56 31.40
CA PRO A 44 -36.72 -3.13 32.57
C PRO A 44 -35.22 -2.78 32.52
N ALA A 45 -34.50 -2.38 33.58
CA ALA A 45 -34.46 -2.78 35.00
C ALA A 45 -33.39 -3.86 35.31
N SER A 46 -32.16 -3.43 35.60
CA SER A 46 -31.14 -4.18 36.33
C SER A 46 -30.26 -3.24 37.16
N MET A 47 -29.99 -3.59 38.43
CA MET A 47 -28.98 -2.94 39.29
C MET A 47 -28.67 -3.82 40.51
N ARG A 48 -27.42 -4.24 40.67
CA ARG A 48 -26.73 -4.83 41.86
C ARG A 48 -25.55 -5.69 41.37
N GLN A 49 -24.42 -5.85 42.09
CA GLN A 49 -23.74 -4.98 43.07
C GLN A 49 -22.29 -5.50 43.22
N ALA A 50 -21.34 -4.64 43.60
CA ALA A 50 -19.91 -4.97 43.60
C ALA A 50 -19.44 -5.82 44.80
N LYS A 51 -18.23 -6.41 44.67
CA LYS A 51 -17.29 -6.68 45.78
C LYS A 51 -15.84 -6.82 45.28
N ALA A 52 -14.87 -6.64 46.17
CA ALA A 52 -13.45 -6.47 45.86
C ALA A 52 -12.53 -7.24 46.83
N GLY A 53 -11.22 -7.32 46.53
CA GLY A 53 -10.20 -7.78 47.49
C GLY A 53 -8.78 -7.97 46.92
N HIS A 54 -7.85 -7.12 47.35
CA HIS A 54 -6.51 -7.38 47.94
C HIS A 54 -5.61 -8.56 47.44
N GLU A 55 -4.27 -8.51 47.54
CA GLU A 55 -3.26 -7.42 47.57
C GLU A 55 -1.84 -8.06 47.67
N LYS A 56 -0.85 -7.64 46.85
CA LYS A 56 0.63 -7.77 47.09
C LYS A 56 1.15 -9.23 47.33
N THR A 57 2.42 -9.60 47.49
CA THR A 57 3.81 -9.03 47.58
C THR A 57 4.76 -10.23 47.26
N ALA A 58 6.07 -10.16 46.97
CA ALA A 58 7.01 -9.16 46.45
C ALA A 58 8.40 -9.86 46.34
N GLU A 59 9.44 -9.10 45.96
CA GLU A 59 10.89 -9.40 46.15
C GLU A 59 11.58 -10.48 45.26
N ILE A 60 12.92 -10.49 45.06
CA ILE A 60 13.87 -9.44 44.60
C ILE A 60 15.32 -10.02 44.47
N LYS A 61 16.06 -9.58 43.42
CA LYS A 61 17.54 -9.48 43.27
C LYS A 61 18.48 -10.70 43.02
N THR A 62 19.44 -10.37 42.13
CA THR A 62 20.90 -10.66 42.09
C THR A 62 21.47 -12.05 41.76
N ALA A 63 22.65 -12.17 41.11
CA ALA A 63 23.40 -11.35 40.12
C ALA A 63 24.80 -12.00 39.85
N GLU A 64 25.53 -11.44 38.87
CA GLU A 64 27.01 -11.36 38.75
C GLU A 64 27.87 -12.55 38.22
N GLN A 65 28.51 -12.26 37.07
CA GLN A 65 29.97 -12.36 36.82
C GLN A 65 30.66 -13.75 36.72
N SER A 66 31.68 -13.99 35.87
CA SER A 66 32.47 -13.14 34.94
C SER A 66 33.39 -13.99 34.03
N SER A 67 34.13 -13.31 33.13
CA SER A 67 35.45 -13.68 32.54
C SER A 67 35.52 -14.77 31.43
N VAL A 68 36.49 -14.79 30.50
CA VAL A 68 37.21 -13.75 29.68
C VAL A 68 38.16 -14.49 28.69
N ASP A 69 38.74 -13.78 27.68
CA ASP A 69 39.88 -14.20 26.80
C ASP A 69 39.68 -15.35 25.77
N VAL A 70 40.36 -15.39 24.60
CA VAL A 70 40.97 -14.34 23.74
C VAL A 70 41.24 -14.89 22.30
N ASP A 71 41.34 -13.99 21.31
CA ASP A 71 41.92 -14.02 19.93
C ASP A 71 42.22 -15.34 19.16
N LEU A 72 41.92 -15.33 17.84
CA LEU A 72 42.92 -15.18 16.74
C LEU A 72 42.31 -15.41 15.33
N GLU A 73 42.52 -14.46 14.41
CA GLU A 73 42.33 -14.64 12.94
C GLU A 73 43.68 -14.88 12.23
N PRO A 74 43.68 -15.25 10.93
CA PRO A 74 44.00 -14.23 9.91
C PRO A 74 43.30 -14.35 8.54
N ALA A 75 42.97 -13.19 7.94
CA ALA A 75 43.43 -12.66 6.62
C ALA A 75 43.97 -13.61 5.52
N ASP A 76 43.90 -13.33 4.21
CA ASP A 76 43.21 -12.27 3.42
C ASP A 76 43.29 -12.65 1.92
N VAL A 77 42.25 -12.36 1.13
CA VAL A 77 42.37 -12.16 -0.35
C VAL A 77 41.31 -11.15 -0.80
N ALA A 78 41.73 -10.02 -1.37
CA ALA A 78 40.83 -9.01 -1.91
C ALA A 78 40.62 -9.18 -3.42
N GLU A 79 39.37 -9.04 -3.88
CA GLU A 79 39.02 -8.72 -5.27
C GLU A 79 38.36 -7.34 -5.31
N GLU A 80 38.75 -6.49 -6.26
CA GLU A 80 38.19 -5.14 -6.41
C GLU A 80 36.75 -5.20 -6.92
N LYS A 81 35.78 -4.89 -6.06
CA LYS A 81 34.42 -4.53 -6.50
C LYS A 81 34.39 -3.05 -6.87
N VAL A 82 34.24 -2.77 -8.16
CA VAL A 82 33.83 -1.45 -8.63
C VAL A 82 32.37 -1.21 -8.23
N ASP A 83 32.09 -0.04 -7.65
CA ASP A 83 30.75 0.42 -7.29
C ASP A 83 29.80 0.35 -8.50
N SER A 84 28.66 -0.31 -8.29
CA SER A 84 27.61 -0.51 -9.29
C SER A 84 26.32 0.25 -8.99
N GLU A 85 26.21 0.91 -7.85
CA GLU A 85 24.95 1.46 -7.31
C GLU A 85 24.88 2.97 -7.54
N ALA A 86 25.99 3.72 -7.39
CA ALA A 86 26.06 5.13 -7.82
C ALA A 86 25.79 5.31 -9.34
N ILE A 87 26.11 4.30 -10.16
CA ILE A 87 25.86 4.30 -11.61
C ILE A 87 24.37 4.03 -11.93
N GLN A 88 23.60 3.49 -10.98
CA GLN A 88 22.17 3.19 -11.17
C GLN A 88 21.25 4.36 -10.79
N SER A 89 21.57 5.13 -9.75
CA SER A 89 20.78 6.33 -9.38
C SER A 89 20.86 7.42 -10.46
N GLU A 90 22.07 7.75 -10.95
CA GLU A 90 22.28 8.70 -12.08
C GLU A 90 21.56 8.26 -13.37
N ARG A 91 21.31 6.95 -13.54
CA ARG A 91 20.57 6.39 -14.69
C ARG A 91 19.06 6.47 -14.52
N ALA A 92 18.53 6.32 -13.30
CA ALA A 92 17.09 6.45 -13.03
C ALA A 92 16.60 7.87 -13.38
N ALA A 93 17.32 8.91 -12.91
CA ALA A 93 17.02 10.32 -13.16
C ALA A 93 17.17 10.78 -14.63
N ARG A 94 17.64 9.91 -15.55
CA ARG A 94 17.84 10.21 -16.98
C ARG A 94 17.12 9.24 -17.92
N ARG A 95 16.21 8.40 -17.41
CA ARG A 95 15.47 7.40 -18.19
C ARG A 95 14.45 8.07 -19.13
N PRO A 96 14.50 7.81 -20.46
CA PRO A 96 13.47 8.29 -21.39
C PRO A 96 12.09 7.69 -21.07
N PRO A 97 10.98 8.40 -21.35
CA PRO A 97 9.64 7.87 -21.13
C PRO A 97 9.33 6.68 -22.05
N PRO A 98 8.54 5.69 -21.59
CA PRO A 98 8.21 4.49 -22.37
C PRO A 98 7.34 4.82 -23.59
N VAL A 99 7.65 4.17 -24.72
CA VAL A 99 6.97 4.34 -26.00
C VAL A 99 5.88 3.28 -26.13
N ASN A 100 4.68 3.64 -25.69
CA ASN A 100 3.52 2.75 -25.71
C ASN A 100 2.74 2.83 -27.04
N SER A 101 2.14 1.70 -27.43
CA SER A 101 1.26 1.62 -28.58
C SER A 101 -0.12 2.17 -28.25
N GLY A 102 -0.71 2.93 -29.18
CA GLY A 102 -2.11 3.39 -29.11
C GLY A 102 -3.14 2.34 -29.52
N VAL A 103 -2.73 1.10 -29.78
CA VAL A 103 -3.61 0.01 -30.23
C VAL A 103 -4.18 -0.74 -29.02
N LEU A 104 -5.50 -0.73 -28.86
CA LEU A 104 -6.21 -1.57 -27.89
C LEU A 104 -6.81 -2.82 -28.57
N PRO A 105 -6.85 -3.98 -27.90
CA PRO A 105 -7.29 -5.27 -28.47
C PRO A 105 -8.83 -5.40 -28.55
N LEU A 106 -9.51 -4.37 -29.08
CA LEU A 106 -10.97 -4.24 -29.07
C LEU A 106 -11.57 -4.36 -30.49
N PRO A 107 -12.79 -4.94 -30.64
CA PRO A 107 -13.63 -5.55 -29.60
C PRO A 107 -13.09 -6.92 -29.17
N TRP A 108 -12.94 -7.10 -27.85
CA TRP A 108 -12.35 -8.28 -27.24
C TRP A 108 -13.21 -9.54 -27.43
N LYS A 109 -12.52 -10.66 -27.70
CA LYS A 109 -13.07 -12.02 -27.92
C LYS A 109 -12.25 -13.10 -27.21
N GLY A 110 -11.14 -12.73 -26.59
CA GLY A 110 -10.22 -13.63 -25.90
C GLY A 110 -10.66 -13.98 -24.48
N ARG A 111 -9.77 -14.61 -23.72
CA ARG A 111 -9.99 -14.91 -22.29
C ARG A 111 -9.12 -14.00 -21.42
N LEU A 112 -9.72 -13.36 -20.41
CA LEU A 112 -8.96 -12.87 -19.26
C LEU A 112 -8.91 -13.93 -18.16
N GLY A 113 -7.84 -13.94 -17.38
CA GLY A 113 -7.64 -14.85 -16.26
C GLY A 113 -6.71 -14.30 -15.18
N TYR A 114 -6.69 -14.96 -14.03
CA TYR A 114 -5.90 -14.58 -12.85
C TYR A 114 -5.19 -15.79 -12.24
N ALA A 115 -4.29 -15.53 -11.28
CA ALA A 115 -3.40 -16.53 -10.70
C ALA A 115 -3.77 -17.06 -9.29
N CYS A 116 -3.72 -18.39 -9.16
CA CYS A 116 -3.64 -19.20 -7.95
C CYS A 116 -4.83 -19.18 -6.98
N LEU A 117 -5.27 -18.01 -6.51
CA LEU A 117 -6.30 -17.85 -5.48
C LEU A 117 -7.40 -16.92 -5.95
N ASN A 118 -8.58 -17.06 -5.36
CA ASN A 118 -9.71 -16.14 -5.52
C ASN A 118 -9.98 -15.52 -4.15
N THR A 119 -10.00 -14.19 -4.08
CA THR A 119 -10.06 -13.42 -2.84
C THR A 119 -11.39 -13.61 -2.10
N TYR A 120 -12.53 -13.52 -2.81
CA TYR A 120 -13.86 -13.78 -2.23
C TYR A 120 -14.01 -15.20 -1.68
N LEU A 121 -13.48 -16.19 -2.41
CA LEU A 121 -13.58 -17.59 -2.03
C LEU A 121 -12.65 -17.95 -0.87
N ARG A 122 -11.47 -17.30 -0.77
CA ARG A 122 -10.57 -17.40 0.39
C ARG A 122 -11.25 -16.95 1.68
N SER A 123 -11.98 -15.82 1.63
CA SER A 123 -12.58 -15.19 2.81
C SER A 123 -14.05 -15.59 3.07
N ALA A 124 -14.59 -16.56 2.32
CA ALA A 124 -15.89 -17.15 2.60
C ALA A 124 -15.89 -17.94 3.93
N GLY A 125 -17.03 -17.98 4.63
CA GLY A 125 -17.19 -18.69 5.92
C GLY A 125 -16.95 -20.22 5.89
N THR A 126 -16.64 -20.78 4.72
CA THR A 126 -15.84 -22.01 4.60
C THR A 126 -14.81 -21.74 3.51
N PRO A 127 -13.55 -21.43 3.87
CA PRO A 127 -12.52 -21.00 2.92
C PRO A 127 -12.30 -21.98 1.77
N VAL A 128 -12.36 -21.46 0.55
CA VAL A 128 -12.14 -22.17 -0.71
C VAL A 128 -10.87 -21.61 -1.37
N PHE A 129 -9.82 -22.41 -1.38
CA PHE A 129 -8.52 -22.05 -1.94
C PHE A 129 -7.75 -23.30 -2.34
N SER A 130 -6.87 -23.20 -3.34
CA SER A 130 -6.21 -24.37 -3.94
C SER A 130 -4.69 -24.38 -3.69
N SER A 131 -4.28 -24.02 -2.48
CA SER A 131 -2.87 -23.85 -2.08
C SER A 131 -2.61 -24.11 -0.58
N ARG A 132 -3.36 -25.02 0.04
CA ARG A 132 -3.05 -25.50 1.41
C ARG A 132 -1.71 -26.22 1.37
N THR A 133 -0.77 -25.78 2.19
CA THR A 133 0.56 -26.38 2.38
C THR A 133 0.91 -26.43 3.87
N CYS A 134 2.02 -27.06 4.26
CA CYS A 134 2.41 -27.24 5.67
C CYS A 134 3.93 -27.16 5.87
N ARG A 135 4.40 -27.17 7.13
CA ARG A 135 5.83 -27.31 7.44
C ARG A 135 6.23 -28.79 7.42
N ILE A 136 7.49 -29.12 7.13
CA ILE A 136 8.01 -30.50 7.24
C ILE A 136 7.81 -31.06 8.66
N ALA A 137 7.96 -30.22 9.69
CA ALA A 137 7.64 -30.60 11.07
C ALA A 137 6.19 -31.10 11.25
N SER A 138 5.22 -30.54 10.52
CA SER A 138 3.83 -31.02 10.53
C SER A 138 3.72 -32.42 9.95
N ILE A 139 4.44 -32.73 8.87
CA ILE A 139 4.50 -34.07 8.25
C ILE A 139 5.07 -35.10 9.24
N ILE A 140 6.12 -34.71 9.99
CA ILE A 140 6.76 -35.56 11.00
C ILE A 140 5.84 -35.78 12.20
N ASP A 141 5.17 -34.73 12.68
CA ASP A 141 4.22 -34.83 13.79
C ASP A 141 2.97 -35.65 13.42
N HIS A 142 2.52 -35.58 12.17
CA HIS A 142 1.45 -36.43 11.64
C HIS A 142 1.85 -37.88 11.36
N ARG A 143 3.11 -38.27 11.61
CA ARG A 143 3.49 -39.69 11.70
C ARG A 143 2.89 -40.35 12.96
N TYR A 144 2.52 -39.58 13.98
CA TYR A 144 1.94 -40.09 15.23
C TYR A 144 0.41 -40.10 15.17
N PRO A 145 -0.28 -41.09 15.78
CA PRO A 145 -1.74 -41.09 15.90
C PRO A 145 -2.21 -39.97 16.83
N LEU A 146 -3.47 -39.50 16.68
CA LEU A 146 -4.07 -38.57 17.64
C LEU A 146 -4.26 -39.23 19.02
N GLN A 147 -4.19 -38.43 20.09
CA GLN A 147 -4.44 -38.86 21.47
C GLN A 147 -5.82 -39.51 21.66
N ASP A 148 -6.84 -38.99 20.98
CA ASP A 148 -8.14 -39.63 20.77
C ASP A 148 -8.42 -39.76 19.27
N PRO A 149 -8.20 -40.94 18.66
CA PRO A 149 -8.50 -41.18 17.25
C PRO A 149 -10.00 -41.10 16.86
N THR A 150 -10.92 -40.96 17.83
CA THR A 150 -12.36 -40.81 17.57
C THR A 150 -12.82 -39.36 17.46
N GLN A 151 -11.97 -38.40 17.83
CA GLN A 151 -12.22 -36.97 17.73
C GLN A 151 -11.37 -36.33 16.62
N PRO A 152 -11.80 -35.21 16.03
CA PRO A 152 -10.94 -34.43 15.13
C PRO A 152 -9.70 -33.91 15.85
N GLU A 153 -8.64 -33.59 15.10
CA GLU A 153 -7.47 -32.89 15.64
C GLU A 153 -7.90 -31.53 16.21
N HIS A 154 -7.30 -31.14 17.34
CA HIS A 154 -7.52 -29.84 17.95
C HIS A 154 -6.24 -29.36 18.63
N ALA A 155 -5.77 -28.17 18.25
CA ALA A 155 -4.48 -27.56 18.61
C ALA A 155 -4.12 -27.56 20.11
N THR A 156 -5.08 -27.75 21.01
CA THR A 156 -4.89 -27.90 22.47
C THR A 156 -5.60 -29.09 23.13
N LYS A 157 -6.49 -29.83 22.43
CA LYS A 157 -7.38 -30.84 23.06
C LYS A 157 -7.18 -32.26 22.54
N ASN A 158 -6.70 -32.41 21.30
CA ASN A 158 -6.44 -33.69 20.67
C ASN A 158 -5.28 -33.51 19.70
N ARG A 159 -4.06 -33.78 20.17
CA ARG A 159 -2.81 -33.62 19.41
C ARG A 159 -2.26 -34.98 18.97
N PRO A 160 -1.32 -35.04 18.01
CA PRO A 160 -0.54 -36.24 17.75
C PRO A 160 0.22 -36.71 19.01
N ASP A 161 0.03 -37.98 19.38
CA ASP A 161 0.59 -38.63 20.55
C ASP A 161 2.01 -39.15 20.28
N LYS A 162 2.99 -38.31 20.62
CA LYS A 162 4.42 -38.61 20.47
C LYS A 162 4.95 -39.71 21.40
N THR A 163 4.10 -40.33 22.23
CA THR A 163 4.47 -41.52 23.02
C THR A 163 4.28 -42.83 22.25
N GLN A 164 3.45 -42.82 21.19
CA GLN A 164 3.23 -43.98 20.32
C GLN A 164 4.28 -44.05 19.19
N SER A 165 4.36 -45.17 18.49
CA SER A 165 5.31 -45.35 17.39
C SER A 165 4.91 -44.52 16.15
N PRO A 166 5.84 -43.78 15.53
CA PRO A 166 5.56 -43.01 14.32
C PRO A 166 5.45 -43.92 13.09
N ASP A 167 4.49 -43.61 12.21
CA ASP A 167 4.26 -44.26 10.92
C ASP A 167 4.42 -43.23 9.79
N ILE A 168 5.35 -43.51 8.87
CA ILE A 168 5.63 -42.64 7.71
C ILE A 168 4.40 -42.51 6.80
N GLN A 169 3.55 -43.55 6.72
CA GLN A 169 2.37 -43.55 5.86
C GLN A 169 1.33 -42.51 6.33
N ARG A 170 1.10 -42.36 7.63
CA ARG A 170 0.20 -41.32 8.19
C ARG A 170 0.66 -39.91 7.84
N GLY A 171 1.96 -39.64 7.94
CA GLY A 171 2.53 -38.35 7.56
C GLY A 171 2.37 -38.05 6.08
N ARG A 172 2.42 -39.06 5.21
CA ARG A 172 2.10 -38.96 3.78
C ARG A 172 0.60 -38.73 3.54
N GLU A 173 -0.27 -39.48 4.21
CA GLU A 173 -1.73 -39.36 4.08
C GLU A 173 -2.23 -37.95 4.48
N PHE A 174 -1.63 -37.35 5.51
CA PHE A 174 -1.89 -35.96 5.90
C PHE A 174 -1.64 -34.96 4.75
N VAL A 175 -0.46 -34.98 4.11
CA VAL A 175 -0.18 -34.06 3.00
C VAL A 175 -0.98 -34.40 1.74
N GLN A 176 -1.32 -35.67 1.54
CA GLN A 176 -2.22 -36.09 0.46
C GLN A 176 -3.64 -35.55 0.64
N GLU A 177 -4.20 -35.55 1.85
CA GLU A 177 -5.52 -34.93 2.11
C GLU A 177 -5.51 -33.40 1.96
N LEU A 178 -4.40 -32.71 2.25
CA LEU A 178 -4.25 -31.27 1.90
C LEU A 178 -4.34 -31.07 0.38
N GLY A 179 -3.65 -31.91 -0.40
CA GLY A 179 -3.72 -31.89 -1.88
C GLY A 179 -5.11 -32.25 -2.42
N LEU A 180 -5.79 -33.24 -1.81
CA LEU A 180 -7.19 -33.56 -2.14
C LEU A 180 -8.14 -32.40 -1.81
N ALA A 181 -7.95 -31.70 -0.68
CA ALA A 181 -8.75 -30.52 -0.35
C ALA A 181 -8.55 -29.39 -1.40
N ASN A 182 -7.31 -29.15 -1.83
CA ASN A 182 -7.01 -28.19 -2.90
C ASN A 182 -7.68 -28.60 -4.22
N ALA A 183 -7.61 -29.88 -4.62
CA ALA A 183 -8.24 -30.38 -5.85
C ALA A 183 -9.77 -30.33 -5.80
N ARG A 184 -10.39 -30.65 -4.65
CA ARG A 184 -11.84 -30.53 -4.42
C ARG A 184 -12.32 -29.08 -4.53
N ASP A 185 -11.46 -28.10 -4.22
CA ASP A 185 -11.79 -26.67 -4.29
C ASP A 185 -11.74 -26.08 -5.71
N ILE A 186 -10.93 -26.65 -6.63
CA ILE A 186 -10.88 -26.19 -8.04
C ILE A 186 -12.29 -26.13 -8.64
N VAL A 187 -13.11 -27.18 -8.47
CA VAL A 187 -14.49 -27.25 -8.99
C VAL A 187 -15.35 -26.06 -8.52
N LYS A 188 -15.12 -25.56 -7.30
CA LYS A 188 -15.84 -24.40 -6.75
C LYS A 188 -15.36 -23.11 -7.42
N MET A 189 -14.05 -22.95 -7.59
CA MET A 189 -13.43 -21.79 -8.25
C MET A 189 -13.83 -21.68 -9.72
N LEU A 190 -13.83 -22.79 -10.47
CA LEU A 190 -14.27 -22.80 -11.88
C LEU A 190 -15.74 -22.44 -12.05
N ARG A 191 -16.62 -22.91 -11.15
CA ARG A 191 -18.05 -22.56 -11.17
C ARG A 191 -18.32 -21.11 -10.72
N TRP A 192 -17.44 -20.54 -9.91
CA TRP A 192 -17.48 -19.11 -9.55
C TRP A 192 -17.02 -18.25 -10.73
N ASN A 193 -15.92 -18.63 -11.39
CA ASN A 193 -15.40 -17.96 -12.59
C ASN A 193 -16.42 -17.97 -13.72
N GLU A 194 -17.06 -19.12 -13.97
CA GLU A 194 -18.17 -19.24 -14.92
C GLU A 194 -19.28 -18.22 -14.69
N LYS A 195 -19.74 -18.13 -13.44
CA LYS A 195 -20.85 -17.25 -13.03
C LYS A 195 -20.57 -15.79 -13.38
N TYR A 196 -19.30 -15.40 -13.40
CA TYR A 196 -18.86 -14.02 -13.59
C TYR A 196 -18.04 -13.79 -14.87
N GLY A 197 -18.03 -14.75 -15.81
CA GLY A 197 -17.47 -14.60 -17.14
C GLY A 197 -15.95 -14.81 -17.27
N ILE A 198 -15.25 -15.18 -16.20
CA ILE A 198 -13.83 -15.53 -16.25
C ILE A 198 -13.69 -16.94 -16.84
N LYS A 199 -12.73 -17.13 -17.76
CA LYS A 199 -12.54 -18.38 -18.53
C LYS A 199 -11.10 -18.88 -18.55
N PHE A 200 -10.19 -18.24 -17.82
CA PHE A 200 -8.78 -18.61 -17.75
C PHE A 200 -8.31 -18.49 -16.30
N MET A 201 -7.56 -19.47 -15.81
CA MET A 201 -7.02 -19.48 -14.45
C MET A 201 -5.65 -20.16 -14.44
N ARG A 202 -4.66 -19.56 -13.77
CA ARG A 202 -3.43 -20.27 -13.40
C ARG A 202 -3.68 -21.02 -12.09
N LEU A 203 -3.60 -22.35 -12.11
CA LEU A 203 -3.62 -23.18 -10.92
C LEU A 203 -2.36 -22.92 -10.08
N SER A 204 -2.47 -23.10 -8.76
CA SER A 204 -1.30 -23.01 -7.88
C SER A 204 -0.29 -24.12 -8.15
N SER A 205 0.99 -23.84 -7.92
CA SER A 205 2.06 -24.84 -7.92
C SER A 205 2.06 -25.64 -6.61
N GLU A 206 1.61 -25.02 -5.51
CA GLU A 206 1.37 -25.63 -4.18
C GLU A 206 0.08 -26.48 -4.12
N MET A 207 -0.43 -26.92 -5.26
CA MET A 207 -1.64 -27.75 -5.36
C MET A 207 -1.51 -29.06 -4.56
N PHE A 208 -0.38 -29.74 -4.64
CA PHE A 208 -0.06 -30.96 -3.88
C PHE A 208 1.25 -30.76 -3.10
N PRO A 209 1.18 -30.39 -1.80
CA PRO A 209 2.34 -30.06 -0.99
C PRO A 209 3.40 -31.17 -0.97
N PHE A 210 4.65 -30.80 -1.24
CA PHE A 210 5.81 -31.70 -1.25
C PHE A 210 5.78 -32.84 -2.28
N ALA A 211 4.86 -32.85 -3.26
CA ALA A 211 4.76 -33.95 -4.24
C ALA A 211 6.09 -34.22 -5.00
N SER A 212 6.83 -33.16 -5.34
CA SER A 212 8.13 -33.18 -6.03
C SER A 212 9.35 -33.25 -5.09
N HIS A 213 9.15 -33.30 -3.77
CA HIS A 213 10.20 -33.39 -2.76
C HIS A 213 10.91 -34.75 -2.79
N GLU A 214 12.17 -34.81 -2.33
CA GLU A 214 12.98 -36.04 -2.37
C GLU A 214 12.51 -37.11 -1.37
N GLU A 215 12.55 -36.83 -0.06
CA GLU A 215 12.08 -37.79 0.96
C GLU A 215 10.55 -37.93 0.99
N HIS A 216 9.84 -36.79 1.06
CA HIS A 216 8.39 -36.76 1.29
C HIS A 216 7.54 -36.85 0.02
N GLY A 217 8.16 -36.97 -1.16
CA GLY A 217 7.47 -37.02 -2.45
C GLY A 217 6.48 -38.18 -2.59
N TYR A 218 5.53 -38.01 -3.50
CA TYR A 218 4.50 -38.98 -3.81
C TYR A 218 3.93 -38.79 -5.21
N LYS A 219 3.31 -39.84 -5.75
CA LYS A 219 2.58 -39.80 -7.02
C LYS A 219 1.11 -39.48 -6.78
N LEU A 220 0.51 -38.70 -7.69
CA LEU A 220 -0.86 -38.19 -7.59
C LEU A 220 -1.87 -39.24 -8.05
N ALA A 221 -1.56 -39.97 -9.12
CA ALA A 221 -2.47 -40.92 -9.74
C ALA A 221 -3.12 -41.96 -8.78
N PRO A 222 -2.43 -42.51 -7.74
CA PRO A 222 -3.02 -43.49 -6.83
C PRO A 222 -4.14 -42.99 -5.91
N PHE A 223 -4.30 -41.67 -5.73
CA PHE A 223 -5.27 -41.10 -4.77
C PHE A 223 -6.04 -39.87 -5.29
N ALA A 224 -5.42 -39.07 -6.17
CA ALA A 224 -5.98 -37.80 -6.66
C ALA A 224 -6.57 -37.87 -8.07
N ALA A 225 -6.47 -39.01 -8.77
CA ALA A 225 -6.90 -39.12 -10.18
C ALA A 225 -8.38 -38.75 -10.38
N ASP A 226 -9.29 -39.29 -9.56
CA ASP A 226 -10.74 -39.07 -9.75
C ASP A 226 -11.18 -37.63 -9.46
N VAL A 227 -10.57 -36.97 -8.45
CA VAL A 227 -10.88 -35.57 -8.13
C VAL A 227 -10.31 -34.61 -9.17
N LEU A 228 -9.11 -34.88 -9.70
CA LEU A 228 -8.54 -34.09 -10.80
C LEU A 228 -9.35 -34.29 -12.08
N ALA A 229 -9.80 -35.51 -12.38
CA ALA A 229 -10.64 -35.80 -13.53
C ALA A 229 -12.01 -35.09 -13.45
N GLU A 230 -12.65 -35.02 -12.28
CA GLU A 230 -13.89 -34.21 -12.12
C GLU A 230 -13.60 -32.70 -12.23
N ALA A 231 -12.47 -32.22 -11.71
CA ALA A 231 -12.06 -30.82 -11.85
C ALA A 231 -11.82 -30.41 -13.31
N GLY A 232 -11.10 -31.24 -14.08
CA GLY A 232 -10.85 -30.99 -15.50
C GLY A 232 -12.05 -31.31 -16.40
N LYS A 233 -12.93 -32.23 -16.03
CA LYS A 233 -14.26 -32.39 -16.66
C LYS A 233 -15.07 -31.10 -16.52
N VAL A 234 -15.14 -30.53 -15.32
CA VAL A 234 -15.81 -29.23 -15.08
C VAL A 234 -15.13 -28.10 -15.85
N ALA A 235 -13.80 -28.06 -15.93
CA ALA A 235 -13.10 -27.09 -16.79
C ALA A 235 -13.47 -27.26 -18.28
N GLY A 236 -13.53 -28.51 -18.75
CA GLY A 236 -13.93 -28.92 -20.09
C GLY A 236 -15.33 -28.45 -20.46
N GLU A 237 -16.32 -28.83 -19.65
CA GLU A 237 -17.75 -28.46 -19.78
C GLU A 237 -17.94 -26.94 -19.78
N LEU A 238 -17.13 -26.20 -19.01
CA LEU A 238 -17.20 -24.75 -18.85
C LEU A 238 -16.28 -23.97 -19.80
N GLY A 239 -15.53 -24.64 -20.68
CA GLY A 239 -14.63 -24.02 -21.68
C GLY A 239 -13.41 -23.29 -21.09
N HIS A 240 -13.05 -23.59 -19.84
CA HIS A 240 -11.95 -22.94 -19.12
C HIS A 240 -10.58 -23.38 -19.63
N ARG A 241 -9.65 -22.43 -19.73
CA ARG A 241 -8.20 -22.72 -19.85
C ARG A 241 -7.56 -22.75 -18.47
N LEU A 242 -6.70 -23.74 -18.23
CA LEU A 242 -5.92 -23.90 -17.00
C LEU A 242 -4.43 -23.92 -17.33
N THR A 243 -3.58 -23.28 -16.53
CA THR A 243 -2.11 -23.34 -16.67
C THR A 243 -1.42 -23.40 -15.32
N THR A 244 -0.13 -23.73 -15.24
CA THR A 244 0.67 -23.71 -13.99
C THR A 244 1.98 -22.97 -14.20
N HIS A 245 2.55 -22.36 -13.16
CA HIS A 245 3.89 -21.78 -13.22
C HIS A 245 4.75 -22.33 -12.07
N PRO A 246 5.51 -23.43 -12.29
CA PRO A 246 6.53 -23.90 -11.36
C PRO A 246 7.36 -22.77 -10.75
N GLY A 247 7.69 -22.91 -9.46
CA GLY A 247 8.32 -21.83 -8.69
C GLY A 247 9.77 -21.52 -9.10
N GLN A 248 10.30 -20.40 -8.62
CA GLN A 248 11.65 -19.89 -8.91
C GLN A 248 12.82 -20.89 -8.68
N TYR A 249 12.58 -21.98 -7.95
CA TYR A 249 13.56 -23.04 -7.66
C TYR A 249 13.68 -24.10 -8.78
N THR A 250 12.74 -24.15 -9.74
CA THR A 250 12.67 -25.15 -10.80
C THR A 250 13.62 -24.82 -11.97
N GLN A 251 14.93 -24.75 -11.66
CA GLN A 251 15.97 -24.22 -12.55
C GLN A 251 16.70 -25.32 -13.34
N ILE A 252 16.15 -25.72 -14.50
CA ILE A 252 16.77 -26.78 -15.34
C ILE A 252 18.07 -26.35 -16.05
N ALA A 253 18.41 -25.05 -16.08
CA ALA A 253 19.69 -24.56 -16.60
C ALA A 253 20.82 -24.48 -15.55
N SER A 254 20.57 -24.94 -14.32
CA SER A 254 21.52 -24.84 -13.21
C SER A 254 22.82 -25.62 -13.46
N PRO A 255 23.99 -25.13 -13.04
CA PRO A 255 25.23 -25.92 -13.00
C PRO A 255 25.20 -27.02 -11.91
N ARG A 256 24.22 -27.01 -11.00
CA ARG A 256 24.10 -27.97 -9.89
C ARG A 256 23.19 -29.14 -10.28
N LYS A 257 23.74 -30.35 -10.33
CA LYS A 257 23.04 -31.56 -10.77
C LYS A 257 21.83 -31.90 -9.89
N GLU A 258 21.92 -31.66 -8.59
CA GLU A 258 20.85 -31.84 -7.63
C GLU A 258 19.69 -30.84 -7.84
N VAL A 259 19.99 -29.61 -8.29
CA VAL A 259 18.96 -28.61 -8.66
C VAL A 259 18.27 -29.01 -9.95
N ILE A 260 19.02 -29.43 -10.99
CA ILE A 260 18.44 -30.01 -12.21
C ILE A 260 17.53 -31.21 -11.86
N THR A 261 18.01 -32.12 -11.01
CA THR A 261 17.26 -33.32 -10.61
C THR A 261 15.95 -32.96 -9.89
N ALA A 262 15.99 -32.00 -8.95
CA ALA A 262 14.79 -31.51 -8.27
C ALA A 262 13.82 -30.81 -9.25
N ALA A 263 14.33 -29.97 -10.15
CA ALA A 263 13.53 -29.28 -11.16
C ALA A 263 12.83 -30.25 -12.13
N ILE A 264 13.51 -31.34 -12.53
CA ILE A 264 12.89 -32.40 -13.35
C ILE A 264 11.77 -33.10 -12.58
N ARG A 265 11.95 -33.43 -11.29
CA ARG A 265 10.86 -33.99 -10.46
C ARG A 265 9.66 -33.05 -10.37
N ASP A 266 9.91 -31.74 -10.29
CA ASP A 266 8.87 -30.73 -10.19
C ASP A 266 8.09 -30.53 -11.50
N LEU A 267 8.78 -30.49 -12.64
CA LEU A 267 8.15 -30.48 -13.96
C LEU A 267 7.33 -31.76 -14.21
N GLU A 268 7.81 -32.93 -13.77
CA GLU A 268 7.04 -34.18 -13.89
C GLU A 268 5.83 -34.25 -12.95
N TYR A 269 5.88 -33.59 -11.78
CA TYR A 269 4.72 -33.42 -10.90
C TYR A 269 3.63 -32.57 -11.58
N HIS A 270 3.99 -31.40 -12.13
CA HIS A 270 3.05 -30.54 -12.84
C HIS A 270 2.49 -31.22 -14.11
N ASN A 271 3.34 -31.92 -14.86
CA ASN A 271 2.95 -32.75 -16.01
C ASN A 271 1.93 -33.85 -15.62
N GLU A 272 2.15 -34.55 -14.51
CA GLU A 272 1.22 -35.55 -13.98
C GLU A 272 -0.10 -34.92 -13.53
N MET A 273 -0.06 -33.81 -12.80
CA MET A 273 -1.26 -33.10 -12.35
C MET A 273 -2.14 -32.68 -13.53
N LEU A 274 -1.56 -32.01 -14.54
CA LEU A 274 -2.29 -31.58 -15.74
C LEU A 274 -2.80 -32.79 -16.54
N SER A 275 -1.98 -33.84 -16.69
CA SER A 275 -2.39 -35.08 -17.36
C SER A 275 -3.48 -35.86 -16.62
N LEU A 276 -3.70 -35.60 -15.32
CA LEU A 276 -4.77 -36.18 -14.51
C LEU A 276 -6.08 -35.37 -14.55
N LEU A 277 -6.07 -34.12 -15.03
CA LEU A 277 -7.30 -33.34 -15.25
C LEU A 277 -8.19 -33.95 -16.35
N LYS A 278 -7.62 -34.70 -17.31
CA LYS A 278 -8.35 -35.29 -18.46
C LYS A 278 -9.13 -34.26 -19.27
N LEU A 279 -8.51 -33.09 -19.48
CA LEU A 279 -9.06 -32.01 -20.30
C LEU A 279 -9.36 -32.46 -21.74
N PRO A 280 -10.35 -31.85 -22.42
CA PRO A 280 -10.55 -32.03 -23.86
C PRO A 280 -9.27 -31.74 -24.65
N GLU A 281 -9.05 -32.45 -25.77
CA GLU A 281 -7.76 -32.53 -26.49
C GLU A 281 -7.08 -31.16 -26.77
N GLN A 282 -7.85 -30.13 -27.17
CA GLN A 282 -7.27 -28.79 -27.38
C GLN A 282 -7.01 -28.06 -26.05
N GLN A 283 -7.84 -28.23 -25.04
CA GLN A 283 -7.62 -27.63 -23.71
C GLN A 283 -6.42 -28.27 -23.01
N ASP A 284 -6.14 -29.54 -23.23
CA ASP A 284 -4.93 -30.22 -22.74
C ASP A 284 -3.64 -29.71 -23.41
N ARG A 285 -3.69 -29.35 -24.70
CA ARG A 285 -2.62 -28.59 -25.39
C ARG A 285 -2.48 -27.18 -24.85
N ASP A 286 -3.60 -26.48 -24.64
CA ASP A 286 -3.63 -25.12 -24.10
C ASP A 286 -3.14 -25.06 -22.63
N ALA A 287 -3.12 -26.21 -21.93
CA ALA A 287 -2.68 -26.36 -20.55
C ALA A 287 -1.16 -26.43 -20.40
N VAL A 288 -0.54 -25.27 -20.50
CA VAL A 288 0.92 -25.09 -20.46
C VAL A 288 1.48 -24.90 -19.04
N MET A 289 2.76 -25.25 -18.90
CA MET A 289 3.61 -25.04 -17.72
C MET A 289 4.61 -23.92 -18.05
N ILE A 290 4.49 -22.77 -17.40
CA ILE A 290 5.31 -21.59 -17.67
C ILE A 290 6.57 -21.61 -16.80
N LEU A 291 7.73 -21.28 -17.38
CA LEU A 291 9.02 -21.31 -16.70
C LEU A 291 9.91 -20.14 -17.17
N HIS A 292 10.55 -19.42 -16.23
CA HIS A 292 11.66 -18.53 -16.57
C HIS A 292 12.95 -19.33 -16.84
N MET A 293 13.93 -18.74 -17.52
CA MET A 293 15.24 -19.39 -17.75
C MET A 293 16.05 -19.58 -16.45
N GLY A 294 15.82 -18.73 -15.44
CA GLY A 294 16.44 -18.79 -14.13
C GLY A 294 17.75 -17.98 -14.05
N GLY A 295 18.67 -18.36 -13.15
CA GLY A 295 19.93 -17.64 -13.00
C GLY A 295 20.79 -17.66 -14.27
N THR A 296 21.57 -16.60 -14.52
CA THR A 296 22.59 -16.58 -15.59
C THR A 296 23.88 -17.32 -15.20
N TYR A 297 24.10 -17.54 -13.90
CA TYR A 297 25.29 -18.19 -13.33
C TYR A 297 26.63 -17.63 -13.86
N GLY A 298 26.66 -16.33 -14.21
CA GLY A 298 27.81 -15.62 -14.77
C GLY A 298 27.95 -15.67 -16.29
N ASP A 299 27.24 -16.54 -17.00
CA ASP A 299 27.32 -16.68 -18.46
C ASP A 299 25.97 -17.10 -19.07
N LYS A 300 25.35 -16.19 -19.84
CA LYS A 300 24.10 -16.47 -20.57
C LYS A 300 24.27 -17.57 -21.63
N ALA A 301 25.37 -17.57 -22.40
CA ALA A 301 25.56 -18.53 -23.49
C ALA A 301 25.71 -19.96 -22.93
N ALA A 302 26.61 -20.17 -21.97
CA ALA A 302 26.77 -21.47 -21.32
C ALA A 302 25.50 -21.91 -20.56
N THR A 303 24.66 -20.97 -20.11
CA THR A 303 23.37 -21.30 -19.48
C THR A 303 22.32 -21.73 -20.49
N LEU A 304 22.24 -21.10 -21.66
CA LEU A 304 21.42 -21.56 -22.78
C LEU A 304 21.86 -22.95 -23.26
N ASP A 305 23.16 -23.24 -23.28
CA ASP A 305 23.68 -24.57 -23.66
C ASP A 305 23.32 -25.66 -22.63
N ARG A 306 23.46 -25.39 -21.33
CA ARG A 306 22.96 -26.31 -20.28
C ARG A 306 21.45 -26.48 -20.35
N PHE A 307 20.69 -25.44 -20.74
CA PHE A 307 19.26 -25.55 -20.99
C PHE A 307 18.98 -26.47 -22.19
N ARG A 308 19.69 -26.35 -23.31
CA ARG A 308 19.58 -27.27 -24.48
C ARG A 308 19.80 -28.72 -24.07
N GLU A 309 20.91 -28.99 -23.36
CA GLU A 309 21.27 -30.33 -22.88
C GLU A 309 20.19 -30.91 -21.96
N ASN A 310 19.78 -30.18 -20.93
CA ASN A 310 18.81 -30.69 -19.95
C ASN A 310 17.38 -30.77 -20.54
N TYR A 311 16.96 -29.81 -21.37
CA TYR A 311 15.67 -29.86 -22.08
C TYR A 311 15.55 -31.10 -22.96
N ALA A 312 16.64 -31.53 -23.61
CA ALA A 312 16.66 -32.77 -24.39
C ALA A 312 16.33 -34.01 -23.53
N THR A 313 16.66 -34.01 -22.23
CA THR A 313 16.40 -35.13 -21.30
C THR A 313 14.97 -35.19 -20.73
N LEU A 314 14.19 -34.11 -20.82
CA LEU A 314 12.81 -34.06 -20.28
C LEU A 314 11.88 -35.05 -20.98
N SER A 315 10.82 -35.51 -20.31
CA SER A 315 9.81 -36.33 -20.99
C SER A 315 9.04 -35.55 -22.05
N ASP A 316 8.44 -36.27 -23.01
CA ASP A 316 7.62 -35.65 -24.05
C ASP A 316 6.36 -34.98 -23.45
N GLY A 317 5.84 -35.48 -22.33
CA GLY A 317 4.74 -34.84 -21.59
C GLY A 317 5.10 -33.46 -21.05
N VAL A 318 6.31 -33.33 -20.49
CA VAL A 318 6.87 -32.03 -20.10
C VAL A 318 7.13 -31.16 -21.34
N LYS A 319 7.83 -31.67 -22.37
CA LYS A 319 8.18 -30.93 -23.60
C LYS A 319 6.97 -30.43 -24.38
N MET A 320 5.84 -31.13 -24.35
CA MET A 320 4.59 -30.69 -24.98
C MET A 320 3.99 -29.45 -24.28
N ARG A 321 4.06 -29.40 -22.95
CA ARG A 321 3.41 -28.35 -22.13
C ARG A 321 4.34 -27.22 -21.70
N LEU A 322 5.67 -27.41 -21.69
CA LEU A 322 6.63 -26.39 -21.28
C LEU A 322 6.61 -25.19 -22.26
N VAL A 323 6.51 -24.00 -21.69
CA VAL A 323 6.67 -22.70 -22.36
C VAL A 323 7.66 -21.85 -21.55
N LEU A 324 8.45 -21.03 -22.22
CA LEU A 324 9.37 -20.09 -21.58
C LEU A 324 8.72 -18.71 -21.42
N GLU A 325 9.22 -17.90 -20.49
CA GLU A 325 8.78 -16.52 -20.24
C GLU A 325 9.99 -15.62 -19.97
N ASN A 326 9.97 -14.40 -20.52
CA ASN A 326 10.96 -13.35 -20.21
C ASN A 326 10.81 -12.84 -18.77
N ASP A 327 11.91 -12.48 -18.12
CA ASP A 327 11.93 -12.07 -16.70
C ASP A 327 12.53 -10.68 -16.47
N ASP A 328 12.30 -10.13 -15.28
CA ASP A 328 12.67 -8.79 -14.84
C ASP A 328 14.08 -8.70 -14.19
N VAL A 329 14.86 -9.79 -14.23
CA VAL A 329 16.19 -9.88 -13.62
C VAL A 329 17.30 -10.05 -14.64
N SER A 330 17.08 -10.78 -15.73
CA SER A 330 18.18 -11.26 -16.58
C SER A 330 17.82 -11.59 -18.02
N TRP A 331 16.63 -12.10 -18.31
CA TRP A 331 16.35 -12.71 -19.62
C TRP A 331 15.25 -11.97 -20.39
N SER A 332 15.70 -11.18 -21.37
CA SER A 332 14.81 -10.46 -22.28
C SER A 332 14.16 -11.40 -23.30
N VAL A 333 13.13 -10.88 -23.97
CA VAL A 333 12.52 -11.53 -25.16
C VAL A 333 13.57 -11.84 -26.23
N HIS A 334 14.60 -11.01 -26.41
CA HIS A 334 15.65 -11.21 -27.41
C HIS A 334 16.63 -12.34 -27.04
N ASP A 335 16.88 -12.55 -25.74
CA ASP A 335 17.68 -13.70 -25.28
C ASP A 335 16.94 -15.04 -25.50
N LEU A 336 15.63 -15.05 -25.22
CA LEU A 336 14.84 -16.29 -25.14
C LEU A 336 14.17 -16.68 -26.47
N LEU A 337 13.77 -15.73 -27.31
CA LEU A 337 13.09 -16.03 -28.57
C LEU A 337 13.90 -16.94 -29.52
N PRO A 338 15.23 -16.79 -29.69
CA PRO A 338 16.02 -17.69 -30.53
C PRO A 338 16.00 -19.15 -30.05
N ILE A 339 16.16 -19.40 -28.75
CA ILE A 339 16.11 -20.77 -28.20
C ILE A 339 14.68 -21.34 -28.19
N CYS A 340 13.66 -20.48 -28.11
CA CYS A 340 12.25 -20.84 -28.30
C CYS A 340 11.93 -21.23 -29.76
N GLU A 341 12.55 -20.55 -30.73
CA GLU A 341 12.48 -20.91 -32.14
C GLU A 341 13.21 -22.23 -32.43
N GLU A 342 14.41 -22.42 -31.86
CA GLU A 342 15.27 -23.61 -32.00
C GLU A 342 14.65 -24.89 -31.39
N LEU A 343 14.33 -24.87 -30.09
CA LEU A 343 13.87 -26.04 -29.33
C LEU A 343 12.35 -26.30 -29.46
N ASN A 344 11.68 -25.53 -30.33
CA ASN A 344 10.24 -25.49 -30.51
C ASN A 344 9.47 -25.28 -29.18
N ILE A 345 9.91 -24.32 -28.37
CA ILE A 345 9.27 -23.93 -27.11
C ILE A 345 8.45 -22.66 -27.39
N PRO A 346 7.17 -22.59 -26.97
CA PRO A 346 6.40 -21.34 -27.05
C PRO A 346 6.95 -20.30 -26.06
N LEU A 347 7.06 -19.05 -26.50
CA LEU A 347 7.45 -17.92 -25.64
C LEU A 347 6.21 -17.16 -25.17
N VAL A 348 5.96 -17.15 -23.86
CA VAL A 348 5.08 -16.19 -23.20
C VAL A 348 5.79 -14.85 -23.23
N LEU A 349 5.15 -13.85 -23.83
CA LEU A 349 5.52 -12.46 -23.60
C LEU A 349 4.83 -12.00 -22.31
N ASP A 350 5.64 -11.60 -21.33
CA ASP A 350 5.20 -10.74 -20.23
C ASP A 350 5.64 -9.30 -20.52
N TYR A 351 4.69 -8.36 -20.50
CA TYR A 351 4.94 -6.95 -20.79
C TYR A 351 5.60 -6.18 -19.64
N HIS A 352 5.37 -6.59 -18.40
CA HIS A 352 5.89 -5.94 -17.20
C HIS A 352 7.39 -6.21 -17.07
N HIS A 353 7.76 -7.49 -17.07
CA HIS A 353 9.14 -7.97 -17.18
C HIS A 353 9.84 -7.38 -18.41
N HIS A 354 9.14 -7.30 -19.56
CA HIS A 354 9.71 -6.71 -20.77
C HIS A 354 10.07 -5.23 -20.60
N ASN A 355 9.23 -4.43 -19.94
CA ASN A 355 9.51 -3.02 -19.67
C ASN A 355 10.65 -2.82 -18.64
N ILE A 356 11.11 -3.88 -17.98
CA ILE A 356 12.25 -3.84 -17.03
C ILE A 356 13.52 -4.37 -17.71
N ILE A 357 13.44 -5.49 -18.43
CA ILE A 357 14.55 -6.13 -19.15
C ILE A 357 14.21 -6.31 -20.64
N PHE A 358 14.79 -5.43 -21.45
CA PHE A 358 14.68 -5.43 -22.91
C PHE A 358 16.06 -5.31 -23.58
N ASP A 359 16.10 -5.55 -24.89
CA ASP A 359 17.32 -5.42 -25.68
C ASP A 359 17.56 -3.94 -26.10
N PRO A 360 18.80 -3.42 -26.04
CA PRO A 360 19.09 -2.02 -26.41
C PRO A 360 18.72 -1.60 -27.85
N SER A 361 18.38 -2.53 -28.74
CA SER A 361 17.88 -2.23 -30.09
C SER A 361 16.42 -1.76 -30.14
N ILE A 362 15.65 -1.94 -29.05
CA ILE A 362 14.28 -1.44 -28.90
C ILE A 362 14.15 -0.56 -27.65
N ARG A 363 13.12 0.29 -27.62
CA ARG A 363 12.81 1.16 -26.47
C ARG A 363 11.88 0.44 -25.49
N GLU A 364 11.88 0.90 -24.24
CA GLU A 364 10.87 0.54 -23.25
C GLU A 364 9.46 0.90 -23.74
N GLY A 365 8.46 0.10 -23.42
CA GLY A 365 7.06 0.35 -23.73
C GLY A 365 6.46 -0.68 -24.70
N THR A 366 5.15 -0.56 -24.91
CA THR A 366 4.39 -1.58 -25.65
C THR A 366 4.45 -1.47 -27.17
N LEU A 367 5.11 -0.45 -27.76
CA LEU A 367 5.16 -0.27 -29.21
C LEU A 367 6.24 -1.12 -29.89
N ASP A 368 7.51 -0.97 -29.52
CA ASP A 368 8.63 -1.54 -30.30
C ASP A 368 8.64 -3.08 -30.25
N ILE A 369 8.10 -3.67 -29.19
CA ILE A 369 7.95 -5.12 -29.04
C ILE A 369 6.96 -5.76 -30.02
N MET A 370 6.08 -4.96 -30.65
CA MET A 370 5.12 -5.44 -31.65
C MET A 370 5.79 -6.08 -32.86
N ASP A 371 6.99 -5.63 -33.24
CA ASP A 371 7.77 -6.18 -34.36
C ASP A 371 8.18 -7.64 -34.16
N LEU A 372 8.20 -8.13 -32.91
CA LEU A 372 8.47 -9.54 -32.59
C LEU A 372 7.22 -10.43 -32.53
N TYR A 373 6.00 -9.87 -32.52
CA TYR A 373 4.78 -10.67 -32.33
C TYR A 373 4.63 -11.77 -33.38
N ASP A 374 5.00 -11.47 -34.62
CA ASP A 374 4.91 -12.42 -35.73
C ASP A 374 5.88 -13.61 -35.59
N ARG A 375 6.98 -13.44 -34.83
CA ARG A 375 7.90 -14.54 -34.44
C ARG A 375 7.39 -15.28 -33.21
N ILE A 376 6.99 -14.54 -32.18
CA ILE A 376 6.45 -15.09 -30.92
C ILE A 376 5.23 -15.96 -31.22
N ALA A 377 4.24 -15.49 -31.99
CA ALA A 377 3.04 -16.23 -32.37
C ALA A 377 3.35 -17.54 -33.12
N LYS A 378 4.40 -17.56 -33.97
CA LYS A 378 4.84 -18.79 -34.65
C LYS A 378 5.33 -19.85 -33.65
N THR A 379 5.90 -19.47 -32.51
CA THR A 379 6.31 -20.44 -31.47
C THR A 379 5.13 -21.22 -30.87
N TRP A 380 3.96 -20.59 -30.75
CA TRP A 380 2.71 -21.21 -30.29
C TRP A 380 2.04 -22.05 -31.39
N THR A 381 1.90 -21.47 -32.59
CA THR A 381 1.24 -22.12 -33.73
C THR A 381 1.94 -23.42 -34.15
N ARG A 382 3.27 -23.52 -34.06
CA ARG A 382 4.02 -24.77 -34.36
C ARG A 382 3.67 -25.95 -33.45
N LYS A 383 3.10 -25.73 -32.27
CA LYS A 383 2.60 -26.78 -31.35
C LYS A 383 1.07 -26.91 -31.34
N ASN A 384 0.35 -26.12 -32.13
CA ASN A 384 -1.12 -26.01 -32.11
C ASN A 384 -1.66 -25.71 -30.69
N ILE A 385 -0.99 -24.80 -29.98
CA ILE A 385 -1.39 -24.30 -28.66
C ILE A 385 -1.94 -22.88 -28.85
N LYS A 386 -3.09 -22.56 -28.25
CA LYS A 386 -3.59 -21.18 -28.27
C LYS A 386 -2.58 -20.27 -27.56
N GLN A 387 -2.11 -19.21 -28.23
CA GLN A 387 -1.18 -18.25 -27.64
C GLN A 387 -1.75 -17.66 -26.35
N LYS A 388 -0.88 -17.46 -25.35
CA LYS A 388 -1.13 -16.61 -24.19
C LYS A 388 -0.04 -15.55 -24.03
N MET A 389 -0.38 -14.50 -23.29
CA MET A 389 0.54 -13.47 -22.80
C MET A 389 0.29 -13.26 -21.30
N HIS A 390 1.25 -12.67 -20.60
CA HIS A 390 1.09 -12.18 -19.23
C HIS A 390 1.04 -10.64 -19.22
N TYR A 391 0.35 -10.07 -18.24
CA TYR A 391 0.23 -8.63 -18.09
C TYR A 391 0.17 -8.21 -16.62
N SER A 392 1.03 -7.24 -16.29
CA SER A 392 1.02 -6.46 -15.05
C SER A 392 1.46 -5.03 -15.36
N GLU A 393 1.30 -4.15 -14.38
CA GLU A 393 1.87 -2.81 -14.33
C GLU A 393 2.71 -2.72 -13.04
N PRO A 394 3.70 -1.80 -12.94
CA PRO A 394 4.43 -1.52 -11.71
C PRO A 394 3.56 -0.81 -10.66
N THR A 395 4.01 -0.72 -9.40
CA THR A 395 3.42 0.20 -8.41
C THR A 395 3.70 1.67 -8.76
N ALA A 396 2.97 2.61 -8.16
CA ALA A 396 3.04 4.03 -8.54
C ALA A 396 4.40 4.65 -8.15
N GLU A 397 4.88 4.36 -6.94
CA GLU A 397 6.18 4.83 -6.40
C GLU A 397 7.41 4.16 -7.05
N ALA A 398 7.25 3.39 -8.12
CA ALA A 398 8.29 2.51 -8.67
C ALA A 398 9.39 3.24 -9.47
N ILE A 399 10.24 3.99 -8.76
CA ILE A 399 11.35 4.76 -9.35
C ILE A 399 12.54 3.87 -9.72
N THR A 400 13.02 3.03 -8.79
CA THR A 400 14.26 2.24 -9.00
C THR A 400 14.02 0.98 -9.87
N PRO A 401 15.07 0.42 -10.52
CA PRO A 401 14.97 -0.87 -11.21
C PRO A 401 14.55 -2.05 -10.32
N ARG A 402 14.69 -1.92 -8.99
CA ARG A 402 14.26 -2.93 -8.01
C ARG A 402 12.78 -2.78 -7.68
N ASP A 403 12.30 -1.55 -7.48
CA ASP A 403 10.90 -1.27 -7.16
C ASP A 403 9.97 -1.52 -8.34
N ARG A 404 10.44 -1.26 -9.57
CA ARG A 404 9.70 -1.58 -10.80
C ARG A 404 9.34 -3.06 -10.95
N ARG A 405 9.95 -3.97 -10.19
CA ARG A 405 9.55 -5.39 -10.11
C ARG A 405 8.26 -5.61 -9.33
N LYS A 406 7.95 -4.74 -8.36
CA LYS A 406 6.70 -4.78 -7.57
C LYS A 406 5.51 -4.71 -8.53
N HIS A 407 4.67 -5.74 -8.53
CA HIS A 407 3.46 -5.77 -9.34
C HIS A 407 2.36 -4.94 -8.65
N SER A 408 1.62 -4.16 -9.44
CA SER A 408 0.50 -3.35 -8.99
C SER A 408 -0.63 -4.18 -8.34
N ALA A 409 -1.48 -3.51 -7.56
CA ALA A 409 -2.69 -4.15 -7.02
C ALA A 409 -3.63 -4.57 -8.15
N ARG A 410 -3.89 -3.65 -9.09
CA ARG A 410 -4.71 -3.83 -10.30
C ARG A 410 -4.03 -3.14 -11.48
N VAL A 411 -4.46 -3.48 -12.70
CA VAL A 411 -3.94 -2.93 -13.95
C VAL A 411 -4.98 -2.04 -14.63
N LYS A 412 -4.53 -0.89 -15.15
CA LYS A 412 -5.39 0.17 -15.68
C LYS A 412 -5.73 -0.02 -17.16
N THR A 413 -4.87 -0.67 -17.97
CA THR A 413 -5.09 -0.79 -19.43
C THR A 413 -4.95 -2.22 -19.99
N LEU A 414 -5.10 -2.36 -21.31
CA LEU A 414 -4.87 -3.62 -22.02
C LEU A 414 -3.65 -3.48 -22.95
N PRO A 415 -2.74 -4.48 -23.00
CA PRO A 415 -1.61 -4.45 -23.93
C PRO A 415 -2.09 -4.60 -25.40
N PRO A 416 -1.30 -4.13 -26.38
CA PRO A 416 -1.65 -4.12 -27.82
C PRO A 416 -1.58 -5.51 -28.48
N CYS A 417 -2.26 -6.49 -27.90
CA CYS A 417 -2.27 -7.88 -28.31
C CYS A 417 -3.39 -8.20 -29.32
N ALA A 418 -3.51 -9.47 -29.74
CA ALA A 418 -4.63 -9.90 -30.57
C ALA A 418 -5.96 -9.84 -29.79
N ALA A 419 -7.04 -9.38 -30.43
CA ALA A 419 -8.35 -9.26 -29.79
C ALA A 419 -8.94 -10.59 -29.28
N ASP A 420 -8.41 -11.74 -29.70
CA ASP A 420 -8.80 -13.07 -29.24
C ASP A 420 -7.75 -13.74 -28.29
N MET A 421 -6.81 -12.98 -27.73
CA MET A 421 -5.72 -13.47 -26.87
C MET A 421 -6.21 -14.11 -25.56
N ASP A 422 -5.51 -15.14 -25.07
CA ASP A 422 -5.67 -15.59 -23.69
C ASP A 422 -4.67 -14.83 -22.79
N LEU A 423 -5.14 -13.80 -22.08
CA LEU A 423 -4.30 -12.90 -21.28
C LEU A 423 -4.41 -13.26 -19.78
N MET A 424 -3.27 -13.52 -19.16
CA MET A 424 -3.17 -13.71 -17.71
C MET A 424 -2.82 -12.38 -17.05
N ILE A 425 -3.59 -11.99 -16.04
CA ILE A 425 -3.36 -10.79 -15.24
C ILE A 425 -2.63 -11.19 -13.96
N GLU A 426 -1.41 -10.68 -13.77
CA GLU A 426 -0.46 -11.11 -12.74
C GLU A 426 -0.51 -10.24 -11.45
N ALA A 427 -1.43 -9.26 -11.40
CA ALA A 427 -1.58 -8.27 -10.32
C ALA A 427 -1.87 -8.87 -8.93
N LYS A 428 -1.67 -8.09 -7.83
CA LYS A 428 -1.91 -8.59 -6.45
C LYS A 428 -3.37 -9.05 -6.24
N ASP A 429 -4.33 -8.29 -6.74
CA ASP A 429 -5.77 -8.39 -6.41
C ASP A 429 -6.55 -9.43 -7.27
N LYS A 430 -5.81 -10.25 -8.02
CA LYS A 430 -6.27 -11.46 -8.74
C LYS A 430 -7.51 -11.23 -9.62
N GLU A 431 -8.64 -11.86 -9.33
CA GLU A 431 -9.85 -11.74 -10.14
C GLU A 431 -10.43 -10.31 -10.17
N GLN A 432 -10.07 -9.47 -9.21
CA GLN A 432 -10.59 -8.10 -9.11
C GLN A 432 -9.93 -7.20 -10.16
N ALA A 433 -8.65 -7.39 -10.43
CA ALA A 433 -7.96 -6.76 -11.56
C ALA A 433 -8.57 -7.20 -12.92
N VAL A 434 -9.01 -8.46 -13.03
CA VAL A 434 -9.75 -8.95 -14.20
C VAL A 434 -11.12 -8.27 -14.31
N PHE A 435 -11.88 -8.16 -13.22
CA PHE A 435 -13.15 -7.44 -13.20
C PHE A 435 -13.01 -5.94 -13.52
N GLU A 436 -11.89 -5.32 -13.12
CA GLU A 436 -11.60 -3.92 -13.43
C GLU A 436 -11.44 -3.72 -14.93
N LEU A 437 -10.56 -4.48 -15.59
CA LEU A 437 -10.41 -4.44 -17.05
C LEU A 437 -11.72 -4.75 -17.79
N MET A 438 -12.49 -5.74 -17.30
CA MET A 438 -13.81 -6.05 -17.85
C MET A 438 -14.78 -4.87 -17.72
N ARG A 439 -14.77 -4.14 -16.60
CA ARG A 439 -15.60 -2.95 -16.35
C ARG A 439 -15.17 -1.78 -17.24
N THR A 440 -13.90 -1.41 -17.20
CA THR A 440 -13.30 -0.26 -17.91
C THR A 440 -13.52 -0.33 -19.42
N PHE A 441 -13.22 -1.49 -20.02
CA PHE A 441 -13.34 -1.69 -21.47
C PHE A 441 -14.67 -2.35 -21.90
N LYS A 442 -15.63 -2.51 -20.97
CA LYS A 442 -16.95 -3.15 -21.16
C LYS A 442 -16.88 -4.51 -21.89
N LEU A 443 -15.89 -5.32 -21.52
CA LEU A 443 -15.54 -6.60 -22.17
C LEU A 443 -16.66 -7.67 -22.01
N PRO A 444 -16.74 -8.70 -22.87
CA PRO A 444 -17.77 -9.75 -22.75
C PRO A 444 -17.86 -10.35 -21.34
N GLY A 445 -19.03 -10.25 -20.72
CA GLY A 445 -19.27 -10.71 -19.34
C GLY A 445 -19.18 -9.64 -18.24
N TRP A 446 -18.77 -8.40 -18.55
CA TRP A 446 -18.64 -7.30 -17.57
C TRP A 446 -19.88 -7.04 -16.70
N ASN A 447 -21.06 -7.42 -17.21
CA ASN A 447 -22.33 -7.22 -16.54
C ASN A 447 -22.74 -8.37 -15.59
N LEU A 448 -21.96 -9.44 -15.49
CA LEU A 448 -22.29 -10.62 -14.68
C LEU A 448 -21.97 -10.44 -13.20
N PHE A 449 -21.00 -9.58 -12.87
CA PHE A 449 -20.52 -9.31 -11.51
C PHE A 449 -21.02 -7.97 -10.93
N ASN A 450 -22.04 -7.34 -11.52
CA ASN A 450 -22.63 -6.09 -11.02
C ASN A 450 -23.13 -6.17 -9.55
N ASP A 451 -23.55 -7.36 -9.13
CA ASP A 451 -24.10 -7.61 -7.79
C ASP A 451 -23.01 -8.03 -6.77
N ILE A 452 -21.74 -8.01 -7.16
CA ILE A 452 -20.60 -8.24 -6.26
C ILE A 452 -20.12 -6.90 -5.70
N VAL A 453 -20.03 -6.78 -4.39
CA VAL A 453 -19.33 -5.68 -3.71
C VAL A 453 -17.83 -5.97 -3.78
N PRO A 454 -16.96 -5.04 -4.25
CA PRO A 454 -15.51 -5.22 -4.22
C PRO A 454 -15.00 -5.76 -2.88
N TYR A 455 -14.04 -6.69 -2.93
CA TYR A 455 -13.44 -7.28 -1.74
C TYR A 455 -12.15 -6.54 -1.40
N GLU A 456 -12.15 -5.75 -0.34
CA GLU A 456 -10.92 -5.20 0.22
C GLU A 456 -10.18 -6.32 0.97
N ARG A 457 -8.87 -6.43 0.76
CA ARG A 457 -8.04 -7.48 1.37
C ARG A 457 -7.67 -7.08 2.79
N ASP A 458 -8.14 -7.84 3.78
CA ASP A 458 -7.73 -7.68 5.19
C ASP A 458 -6.25 -8.04 5.47
N ASP A 459 -5.49 -8.45 4.44
CA ASP A 459 -4.04 -8.70 4.49
C ASP A 459 -3.21 -7.73 3.63
N GLU A 460 -3.75 -6.54 3.37
CA GLU A 460 -3.06 -5.27 3.07
C GLU A 460 -3.74 -4.15 3.92
N PRO A 461 -3.07 -3.04 4.25
CA PRO A 461 -3.74 -1.91 4.93
C PRO A 461 -4.89 -1.35 4.06
N ARG A 462 -5.94 -0.83 4.68
CA ARG A 462 -7.15 -0.38 3.97
C ARG A 462 -6.94 0.95 3.24
N LYS A 463 -7.21 0.98 1.93
CA LYS A 463 -7.72 2.17 1.23
C LYS A 463 -9.24 2.08 1.09
N GLU A 464 -9.97 3.15 1.41
CA GLU A 464 -11.44 3.17 1.37
C GLU A 464 -12.00 3.22 -0.06
N SER A 465 -12.91 2.30 -0.43
CA SER A 465 -13.61 2.41 -1.72
C SER A 465 -14.95 3.18 -1.64
N LYS A 466 -15.11 4.20 -2.51
CA LYS A 466 -16.37 4.92 -2.74
C LYS A 466 -17.01 4.50 -4.08
N ARG A 467 -18.33 4.67 -4.23
CA ARG A 467 -19.17 3.88 -5.16
C ARG A 467 -19.81 4.68 -6.30
N THR A 468 -19.19 4.64 -7.48
CA THR A 468 -19.69 5.25 -8.71
C THR A 468 -21.11 4.80 -9.14
N LYS A 469 -21.95 5.79 -9.44
CA LYS A 469 -23.30 5.69 -10.03
C LYS A 469 -23.30 5.28 -11.51
N LYS A 470 -24.48 4.92 -12.02
CA LYS A 470 -24.61 4.24 -13.32
C LYS A 470 -25.72 4.77 -14.24
N GLU A 471 -25.29 5.65 -15.16
CA GLU A 471 -25.64 5.66 -16.60
C GLU A 471 -27.07 6.10 -17.07
N LYS A 472 -27.12 6.71 -18.28
CA LYS A 472 -28.27 6.90 -19.23
C LYS A 472 -29.16 8.17 -19.05
N LYS A 473 -29.72 8.80 -20.12
CA LYS A 473 -29.83 8.39 -21.56
C LYS A 473 -30.16 9.52 -22.59
N SER A 474 -29.79 9.24 -23.86
CA SER A 474 -30.51 9.47 -25.16
C SER A 474 -30.69 10.85 -25.82
N GLY A 475 -30.54 10.87 -27.16
CA GLY A 475 -30.81 11.99 -28.10
C GLY A 475 -29.72 12.06 -29.19
N ASN A 476 -29.70 11.29 -30.30
CA ASN A 476 -30.58 11.30 -31.49
C ASN A 476 -30.74 12.71 -32.13
N THR A 477 -30.70 12.96 -33.45
CA THR A 477 -30.34 12.23 -34.72
C THR A 477 -30.44 13.28 -35.86
N ASP A 478 -30.02 13.17 -37.13
CA ASP A 478 -29.42 12.16 -38.04
C ASP A 478 -28.74 12.96 -39.21
N GLU A 479 -28.16 12.48 -40.34
CA GLU A 479 -28.06 11.15 -41.00
C GLU A 479 -26.75 11.03 -41.85
N ALA A 480 -26.80 10.29 -42.98
CA ALA A 480 -25.82 10.07 -44.05
C ALA A 480 -25.49 11.31 -44.95
N GLY A 481 -24.46 11.31 -45.81
CA GLY A 481 -23.46 10.27 -46.16
C GLY A 481 -22.93 10.45 -47.60
N GLU A 482 -22.24 9.43 -48.13
CA GLU A 482 -21.86 9.24 -49.56
C GLU A 482 -20.83 10.24 -50.17
N GLU A 483 -19.72 9.85 -50.81
CA GLU A 483 -18.98 8.57 -50.92
C GLU A 483 -17.48 8.90 -50.75
N ALA A 484 -16.62 8.12 -50.08
CA ALA A 484 -16.35 6.69 -50.24
C ALA A 484 -15.91 6.24 -51.65
N ALA A 485 -15.87 7.13 -52.66
CA ALA A 485 -15.63 6.73 -54.05
C ALA A 485 -14.99 7.80 -54.96
N LYS A 486 -13.72 8.13 -54.73
CA LYS A 486 -12.64 8.08 -55.76
C LYS A 486 -11.27 8.22 -55.08
N LEU A 487 -10.50 7.13 -55.06
CA LEU A 487 -9.52 6.78 -56.10
C LEU A 487 -8.39 7.81 -56.13
N ILE A 488 -7.28 7.56 -55.40
CA ILE A 488 -6.18 6.60 -55.69
C ILE A 488 -5.13 7.29 -56.57
N GLU A 489 -3.85 6.99 -56.27
CA GLU A 489 -2.67 7.43 -57.02
C GLU A 489 -2.38 8.96 -56.91
N GLU A 490 -1.14 9.46 -56.84
CA GLU A 490 0.17 8.86 -57.15
C GLU A 490 1.34 9.51 -56.35
N LEU A 491 2.38 8.71 -56.06
CA LEU A 491 3.82 9.04 -56.02
C LEU A 491 4.47 9.99 -54.95
N THR A 492 5.15 9.33 -54.01
CA THR A 492 6.57 9.54 -53.59
C THR A 492 7.08 10.83 -52.89
N TRP A 493 7.45 10.65 -51.61
CA TRP A 493 8.72 11.05 -50.97
C TRP A 493 9.60 12.17 -51.56
N LYS A 494 9.78 13.27 -50.81
CA LYS A 494 11.11 13.72 -50.30
C LYS A 494 11.04 14.85 -49.26
N GLU A 495 12.15 15.09 -48.57
CA GLU A 495 12.29 15.99 -47.42
C GLU A 495 12.25 17.49 -47.80
N ILE A 496 11.54 18.31 -47.01
CA ILE A 496 11.90 19.71 -46.71
C ILE A 496 11.54 20.01 -45.25
N SER A 497 12.48 20.54 -44.47
CA SER A 497 12.26 20.95 -43.07
C SER A 497 11.66 22.37 -42.97
N ARG A 498 10.71 22.59 -42.05
CA ARG A 498 10.15 23.94 -41.73
C ARG A 498 9.66 24.12 -40.27
N PRO A 499 10.56 24.35 -39.29
CA PRO A 499 10.18 24.76 -37.93
C PRO A 499 10.18 26.30 -37.78
N ALA A 500 9.29 27.04 -38.47
CA ALA A 500 9.41 28.52 -38.52
C ALA A 500 8.13 29.36 -38.77
N LEU A 501 6.90 28.82 -38.73
CA LEU A 501 5.71 29.53 -39.28
C LEU A 501 4.54 29.85 -38.32
N THR A 502 4.57 29.46 -37.03
CA THR A 502 3.44 29.69 -36.11
C THR A 502 3.64 30.84 -35.11
N LYS A 503 4.81 31.02 -34.47
CA LYS A 503 5.05 32.18 -33.58
C LYS A 503 5.20 33.51 -34.35
N GLY A 504 5.48 33.47 -35.66
CA GLY A 504 5.77 34.67 -36.47
C GLY A 504 4.55 35.49 -36.92
N TRP A 505 3.41 34.87 -37.25
CA TRP A 505 2.25 35.61 -37.78
C TRP A 505 1.53 36.42 -36.71
N PHE A 506 1.42 35.88 -35.49
CA PHE A 506 0.75 36.55 -34.37
C PHE A 506 1.55 37.76 -33.87
N LYS A 507 2.89 37.62 -33.74
CA LYS A 507 3.80 38.73 -33.39
C LYS A 507 3.95 39.80 -34.50
N ALA A 508 3.28 39.64 -35.66
CA ALA A 508 3.30 40.61 -36.75
C ALA A 508 2.06 41.54 -36.80
N LEU A 509 1.10 41.37 -35.90
CA LEU A 509 -0.09 42.23 -35.82
C LEU A 509 0.22 43.55 -35.07
N PRO A 510 -0.09 44.73 -35.64
CA PRO A 510 0.15 46.00 -34.95
C PRO A 510 -0.68 46.11 -33.66
N GLY A 511 0.00 46.29 -32.52
CA GLY A 511 -0.63 46.50 -31.22
C GLY A 511 -0.86 45.23 -30.38
N SER A 512 -0.56 44.03 -30.89
CA SER A 512 -0.64 42.80 -30.08
C SER A 512 0.66 42.53 -29.33
N THR A 513 0.59 42.50 -27.99
CA THR A 513 1.60 41.86 -27.14
C THR A 513 1.22 40.39 -26.89
N PHE A 514 2.19 39.56 -26.52
CA PHE A 514 2.01 38.16 -26.15
C PHE A 514 2.94 37.88 -24.98
N SER A 515 2.44 37.24 -23.91
CA SER A 515 3.27 36.93 -22.74
C SER A 515 4.40 35.96 -23.12
N GLU A 516 5.57 36.14 -22.51
CA GLU A 516 6.71 35.22 -22.71
C GLU A 516 6.61 33.95 -21.84
N LEU A 517 5.63 33.93 -20.92
CA LEU A 517 5.27 32.79 -20.06
C LEU A 517 4.35 31.77 -20.74
N ILE A 518 3.98 31.99 -22.01
CA ILE A 518 2.93 31.25 -22.70
C ILE A 518 3.49 30.52 -23.93
N GLU A 519 3.46 29.19 -23.92
CA GLU A 519 3.78 28.32 -25.05
C GLU A 519 2.51 27.89 -25.81
N ILE A 520 2.64 27.67 -27.12
CA ILE A 520 1.60 27.06 -27.96
C ILE A 520 1.95 25.57 -28.13
N THR A 521 1.45 24.74 -27.21
CA THR A 521 1.80 23.32 -27.06
C THR A 521 0.85 22.40 -27.82
N ASP A 522 1.36 21.29 -28.36
CA ASP A 522 0.58 20.38 -29.21
C ASP A 522 -0.23 19.35 -28.40
N LEU A 523 -1.27 19.82 -27.70
CA LEU A 523 -2.16 19.02 -26.84
C LEU A 523 -3.04 17.99 -27.59
N ARG A 524 -2.78 17.70 -28.87
CA ARG A 524 -3.52 16.67 -29.64
C ARG A 524 -3.30 15.26 -29.06
N ALA A 525 -2.22 15.03 -28.32
CA ALA A 525 -2.04 13.81 -27.51
C ALA A 525 -3.09 13.66 -26.39
N ARG A 526 -3.60 14.78 -25.84
CA ARG A 526 -4.74 14.84 -24.91
C ARG A 526 -6.07 15.13 -25.63
N ASN A 527 -6.14 14.85 -26.94
CA ASN A 527 -7.28 15.09 -27.83
C ASN A 527 -7.78 16.57 -27.91
N ALA A 528 -7.01 17.53 -27.40
CA ALA A 528 -7.46 18.91 -27.14
C ALA A 528 -6.98 19.96 -28.18
N GLY A 529 -6.55 19.53 -29.37
CA GLY A 529 -6.03 20.45 -30.40
C GLY A 529 -4.64 21.00 -30.06
N ARG A 530 -4.27 22.16 -30.63
CA ARG A 530 -3.08 22.90 -30.20
C ARG A 530 -3.50 23.90 -29.14
N GLY A 531 -3.06 23.67 -27.91
CA GLY A 531 -3.40 24.50 -26.76
C GLY A 531 -2.50 25.73 -26.63
N ILE A 532 -2.95 26.64 -25.79
CA ILE A 532 -2.15 27.70 -25.19
C ILE A 532 -1.92 27.25 -23.75
N VAL A 533 -0.66 27.14 -23.32
CA VAL A 533 -0.29 26.52 -22.04
C VAL A 533 0.73 27.42 -21.34
N ASP A 534 0.53 27.65 -20.05
CA ASP A 534 1.54 28.23 -19.17
C ASP A 534 2.50 27.12 -18.74
N ASP A 535 3.80 27.28 -19.02
CA ASP A 535 4.83 26.28 -18.68
C ASP A 535 5.45 26.52 -17.29
N LYS A 536 5.04 27.60 -16.60
CA LYS A 536 5.60 28.07 -15.33
C LYS A 536 4.49 28.72 -14.49
N PRO A 537 3.57 27.93 -13.89
CA PRO A 537 2.52 28.46 -13.03
C PRO A 537 3.14 29.34 -11.95
N GLN A 538 2.85 30.65 -12.00
CA GLN A 538 3.38 31.64 -11.05
C GLN A 538 2.74 31.55 -9.66
N GLN A 539 1.78 30.65 -9.51
CA GLN A 539 0.91 30.47 -8.34
C GLN A 539 0.66 28.97 -8.19
N ASP A 540 0.91 28.45 -7.00
CA ASP A 540 0.54 27.11 -6.53
C ASP A 540 -0.94 27.03 -6.09
N PRO A 541 -1.50 25.84 -5.83
CA PRO A 541 -2.91 25.70 -5.43
C PRO A 541 -3.28 26.50 -4.16
N TRP A 542 -2.35 26.66 -3.21
CA TRP A 542 -2.58 27.35 -1.94
C TRP A 542 -2.66 28.87 -2.13
N SER A 543 -1.71 29.47 -2.86
CA SER A 543 -1.74 30.89 -3.22
C SER A 543 -2.93 31.23 -4.12
N ILE A 544 -3.30 30.36 -5.06
CA ILE A 544 -4.54 30.51 -5.86
C ILE A 544 -5.78 30.57 -4.97
N LEU A 545 -5.95 29.63 -4.03
CA LEU A 545 -7.13 29.59 -3.17
C LEU A 545 -7.19 30.80 -2.21
N ILE A 546 -6.05 31.25 -1.67
CA ILE A 546 -5.95 32.50 -0.90
C ILE A 546 -6.39 33.70 -1.75
N ILE A 547 -5.90 33.84 -2.98
CA ILE A 547 -6.28 34.93 -3.89
C ILE A 547 -7.80 34.90 -4.18
N ILE A 548 -8.39 33.72 -4.37
CA ILE A 548 -9.84 33.56 -4.59
C ILE A 548 -10.64 33.97 -3.34
N MET A 549 -10.21 33.59 -2.14
CA MET A 549 -10.88 34.01 -0.89
C MET A 549 -10.74 35.52 -0.66
N MET A 550 -9.58 36.11 -0.95
CA MET A 550 -9.38 37.56 -0.88
C MET A 550 -10.21 38.30 -1.95
N PHE A 551 -10.37 37.76 -3.15
CA PHE A 551 -11.25 38.30 -4.20
C PHE A 551 -12.71 38.36 -3.76
N GLU A 552 -13.26 37.26 -3.22
CA GLU A 552 -14.64 37.23 -2.74
C GLU A 552 -14.84 38.06 -1.45
N TYR A 553 -13.82 38.21 -0.61
CA TYR A 553 -13.82 39.17 0.49
C TYR A 553 -13.91 40.62 -0.01
N PHE A 554 -13.03 41.02 -0.94
CA PHE A 554 -12.99 42.39 -1.48
C PHE A 554 -14.24 42.78 -2.28
N LYS A 555 -14.96 41.81 -2.86
CA LYS A 555 -16.27 42.04 -3.49
C LYS A 555 -17.39 42.41 -2.51
N GLY A 556 -17.25 42.14 -1.22
CA GLY A 556 -18.24 42.51 -0.20
C GLY A 556 -19.65 42.02 -0.55
N ASP A 557 -20.62 42.94 -0.62
CA ASP A 557 -22.03 42.63 -0.90
C ASP A 557 -22.28 42.10 -2.34
N GLU A 558 -21.31 42.19 -3.25
CA GLU A 558 -21.35 41.55 -4.57
C GLU A 558 -20.83 40.09 -4.56
N SER A 559 -20.39 39.58 -3.41
CA SER A 559 -20.05 38.16 -3.24
C SER A 559 -21.28 37.33 -2.86
N LYS A 560 -21.59 36.32 -3.68
CA LYS A 560 -22.54 35.25 -3.32
C LYS A 560 -22.09 34.45 -2.09
N TRP A 561 -20.81 34.51 -1.73
CA TRP A 561 -20.22 33.79 -0.60
C TRP A 561 -20.09 34.66 0.66
N LYS A 562 -20.41 35.96 0.61
CA LYS A 562 -20.34 36.85 1.78
C LYS A 562 -21.05 36.28 3.03
N PRO A 563 -22.27 35.70 2.95
CA PRO A 563 -22.94 35.14 4.13
C PRO A 563 -22.19 33.96 4.79
N TYR A 564 -21.25 33.33 4.09
CA TYR A 564 -20.36 32.31 4.62
C TYR A 564 -19.07 32.93 5.18
N MET A 565 -18.45 33.86 4.44
CA MET A 565 -17.28 34.63 4.88
C MET A 565 -17.53 35.47 6.15
N ASP A 566 -18.78 35.87 6.39
CA ASP A 566 -19.23 36.59 7.59
C ASP A 566 -19.38 35.68 8.83
N VAL A 567 -19.40 34.34 8.65
CA VAL A 567 -19.49 33.34 9.73
C VAL A 567 -18.11 32.77 10.08
N LEU A 568 -17.19 32.70 9.12
CA LEU A 568 -15.82 32.21 9.32
C LEU A 568 -15.01 33.11 10.27
N PRO A 569 -14.09 32.56 11.09
CA PRO A 569 -13.35 33.31 12.11
C PRO A 569 -12.66 34.56 11.58
N ALA A 570 -12.70 35.65 12.36
CA ALA A 570 -11.96 36.89 12.06
C ALA A 570 -10.47 36.81 12.47
N SER A 571 -10.17 35.94 13.43
CA SER A 571 -8.86 35.65 14.01
C SER A 571 -8.82 34.17 14.42
N PHE A 572 -7.62 33.59 14.53
CA PHE A 572 -7.42 32.20 14.93
C PHE A 572 -6.48 32.13 16.14
N GLU A 573 -6.63 31.07 16.93
CA GLU A 573 -5.73 30.73 18.04
C GLU A 573 -4.61 29.76 17.62
N THR A 574 -4.42 29.54 16.32
CA THR A 574 -3.27 28.80 15.76
C THR A 574 -1.94 29.54 16.02
N PRO A 575 -0.81 28.83 16.18
CA PRO A 575 0.53 29.39 16.37
C PRO A 575 0.94 30.49 15.36
N MET A 576 0.34 30.51 14.16
CA MET A 576 0.54 31.55 13.15
C MET A 576 0.24 32.97 13.66
N PHE A 577 -0.68 33.12 14.61
CA PHE A 577 -1.08 34.40 15.22
C PHE A 577 -0.45 34.66 16.60
N TRP A 578 0.50 33.82 17.02
CA TRP A 578 1.16 33.94 18.31
C TRP A 578 2.37 34.87 18.23
N SER A 579 2.62 35.59 19.31
CA SER A 579 3.86 36.34 19.52
C SER A 579 5.01 35.39 19.87
N GLY A 580 6.26 35.83 19.70
CA GLY A 580 7.43 35.01 20.04
C GLY A 580 7.42 34.49 21.47
N ALA A 581 6.96 35.30 22.44
CA ALA A 581 6.85 34.90 23.84
C ALA A 581 5.73 33.86 24.11
N GLU A 582 4.69 33.82 23.29
CA GLU A 582 3.66 32.77 23.35
C GLU A 582 4.15 31.47 22.67
N LEU A 583 4.92 31.59 21.57
CA LEU A 583 5.59 30.45 20.96
C LEU A 583 6.65 29.84 21.89
N ASP A 584 7.38 30.64 22.66
CA ASP A 584 8.37 30.15 23.63
C ASP A 584 7.74 29.30 24.76
N GLU A 585 6.42 29.39 25.01
CA GLU A 585 5.71 28.46 25.90
C GLU A 585 5.57 27.04 25.31
N LEU A 586 5.82 26.81 24.03
CA LEU A 586 5.96 25.45 23.47
C LEU A 586 7.30 24.79 23.86
N GLN A 587 8.25 25.57 24.40
CA GLN A 587 9.55 25.10 24.89
C GLN A 587 10.34 24.31 23.84
N ALA A 588 10.54 23.00 24.07
CA ALA A 588 11.29 22.11 23.18
C ALA A 588 10.40 21.29 22.23
N SER A 589 9.10 21.56 22.18
CA SER A 589 8.20 20.97 21.18
C SER A 589 8.60 21.38 19.76
N ALA A 590 8.68 20.41 18.85
CA ALA A 590 8.90 20.66 17.42
C ALA A 590 7.79 21.51 16.78
N THR A 591 6.60 21.58 17.40
CA THR A 591 5.53 22.53 17.06
C THR A 591 6.03 23.99 17.00
N ARG A 592 7.06 24.34 17.78
CA ARG A 592 7.63 25.71 17.82
C ARG A 592 8.42 26.08 16.57
N THR A 593 9.02 25.11 15.87
CA THR A 593 9.72 25.36 14.60
C THR A 593 8.80 25.21 13.41
N LYS A 594 7.91 24.21 13.42
CA LYS A 594 7.00 23.85 12.32
C LYS A 594 5.80 24.81 12.12
N VAL A 595 5.96 26.10 12.43
CA VAL A 595 4.92 27.15 12.27
C VAL A 595 4.92 27.76 10.86
N GLY A 596 6.05 27.73 10.14
CA GLY A 596 6.15 28.16 8.73
C GLY A 596 5.82 29.64 8.44
N LYS A 597 5.83 30.50 9.46
CA LYS A 597 5.31 31.87 9.35
C LYS A 597 6.12 32.76 8.40
N ALA A 598 7.44 32.68 8.44
CA ALA A 598 8.31 33.51 7.60
C ALA A 598 8.13 33.13 6.12
N ASP A 599 8.00 31.84 5.86
CA ASP A 599 7.90 31.22 4.54
C ASP A 599 6.52 31.52 3.92
N ALA A 600 5.45 31.49 4.74
CA ALA A 600 4.13 31.97 4.37
C ALA A 600 4.12 33.48 4.05
N GLU A 601 4.82 34.31 4.82
CA GLU A 601 4.93 35.76 4.55
C GLU A 601 5.76 36.04 3.28
N GLU A 602 6.86 35.33 3.04
CA GLU A 602 7.61 35.39 1.79
C GLU A 602 6.73 34.98 0.60
N MET A 603 5.98 33.89 0.72
CA MET A 603 5.03 33.44 -0.29
C MET A 603 3.94 34.51 -0.56
N PHE A 604 3.39 35.15 0.48
CA PHE A 604 2.42 36.23 0.29
C PHE A 604 3.02 37.44 -0.44
N HIS A 605 4.25 37.83 -0.10
CA HIS A 605 4.94 38.94 -0.77
C HIS A 605 5.36 38.61 -2.21
N ALA A 606 5.76 37.37 -2.49
CA ALA A 606 6.25 36.93 -3.79
C ALA A 606 5.13 36.53 -4.77
N LYS A 607 4.12 35.80 -4.28
CA LYS A 607 3.03 35.22 -5.10
C LYS A 607 1.72 36.03 -4.99
N VAL A 608 1.21 36.29 -3.77
CA VAL A 608 -0.17 36.81 -3.55
C VAL A 608 -0.32 38.32 -3.79
N LEU A 609 0.46 39.15 -3.07
CA LEU A 609 0.34 40.62 -3.11
C LEU A 609 0.54 41.22 -4.51
N PRO A 610 1.50 40.76 -5.34
CA PRO A 610 1.67 41.28 -6.70
C PRO A 610 0.43 41.12 -7.58
N VAL A 611 -0.32 40.02 -7.43
CA VAL A 611 -1.56 39.77 -8.18
C VAL A 611 -2.64 40.78 -7.77
N ILE A 612 -2.83 41.02 -6.47
CA ILE A 612 -3.83 41.98 -5.96
C ILE A 612 -3.46 43.41 -6.39
N ARG A 613 -2.20 43.82 -6.22
CA ARG A 613 -1.70 45.16 -6.57
C ARG A 613 -1.77 45.44 -8.08
N ALA A 614 -1.54 44.44 -8.93
CA ALA A 614 -1.64 44.60 -10.38
C ALA A 614 -3.09 44.69 -10.89
N ASN A 615 -4.07 44.18 -10.13
CA ASN A 615 -5.45 43.96 -10.60
C ASN A 615 -6.52 44.67 -9.76
N HIS A 616 -6.18 45.81 -9.15
CA HIS A 616 -7.07 46.57 -8.25
C HIS A 616 -8.50 46.85 -8.78
N GLU A 617 -8.74 46.86 -10.08
CA GLU A 617 -10.08 47.04 -10.68
C GLU A 617 -11.03 45.85 -10.42
N ILE A 618 -10.51 44.64 -10.20
CA ILE A 618 -11.30 43.43 -9.86
C ILE A 618 -11.22 43.05 -8.38
N PHE A 619 -10.44 43.76 -7.57
CA PHE A 619 -10.39 43.63 -6.10
C PHE A 619 -10.90 44.93 -5.46
N PRO A 620 -12.22 45.17 -5.34
CA PRO A 620 -12.75 46.45 -4.87
C PRO A 620 -12.19 46.85 -3.49
N SER A 621 -11.95 48.14 -3.29
CA SER A 621 -11.35 48.71 -2.07
C SER A 621 -9.93 48.23 -1.69
N SER A 622 -9.33 47.25 -2.36
CA SER A 622 -7.96 46.78 -2.04
C SER A 622 -6.87 47.87 -2.15
N GLN A 623 -7.14 48.98 -2.85
CA GLN A 623 -6.27 50.17 -2.89
C GLN A 623 -6.17 50.90 -1.54
N SER A 624 -7.14 50.74 -0.62
CA SER A 624 -7.08 51.37 0.71
C SER A 624 -6.35 50.54 1.76
N TYR A 625 -5.92 49.33 1.42
CA TYR A 625 -5.16 48.43 2.29
C TYR A 625 -3.66 48.63 2.04
N SER A 626 -2.88 48.78 3.10
CA SER A 626 -1.42 48.65 3.10
C SER A 626 -0.99 47.20 2.83
N ASP A 627 0.29 46.97 2.53
CA ASP A 627 0.80 45.60 2.31
C ASP A 627 0.72 44.76 3.60
N ASP A 628 0.98 45.37 4.76
CA ASP A 628 0.82 44.72 6.08
C ASP A 628 -0.64 44.26 6.34
N GLU A 629 -1.63 45.06 5.93
CA GLU A 629 -3.05 44.70 6.04
C GLU A 629 -3.45 43.62 5.02
N LEU A 630 -2.84 43.60 3.83
CA LEU A 630 -3.02 42.50 2.86
C LEU A 630 -2.37 41.20 3.36
N VAL A 631 -1.20 41.25 4.00
CA VAL A 631 -0.53 40.10 4.62
C VAL A 631 -1.33 39.55 5.79
N GLN A 632 -1.90 40.41 6.65
CA GLN A 632 -2.81 39.97 7.72
C GLN A 632 -4.08 39.32 7.17
N LEU A 633 -4.63 39.83 6.06
CA LEU A 633 -5.78 39.24 5.38
C LEU A 633 -5.41 37.90 4.71
N ALA A 634 -4.22 37.78 4.12
CA ALA A 634 -3.71 36.53 3.55
C ALA A 634 -3.48 35.45 4.64
N HIS A 635 -2.90 35.82 5.78
CA HIS A 635 -2.80 34.96 6.98
C HIS A 635 -4.16 34.44 7.43
N ARG A 636 -5.19 35.30 7.47
CA ARG A 636 -6.56 34.90 7.78
C ARG A 636 -7.07 33.87 6.77
N MET A 637 -6.92 34.10 5.46
CA MET A 637 -7.40 33.17 4.44
C MET A 637 -6.65 31.84 4.45
N GLY A 638 -5.32 31.86 4.52
CA GLY A 638 -4.49 30.65 4.62
C GLY A 638 -4.83 29.80 5.86
N SER A 639 -5.05 30.45 7.01
CA SER A 639 -5.49 29.75 8.22
C SER A 639 -6.92 29.21 8.10
N THR A 640 -7.80 29.93 7.39
CA THR A 640 -9.16 29.43 7.10
C THR A 640 -9.14 28.19 6.20
N ILE A 641 -8.24 28.15 5.22
CA ILE A 641 -8.01 26.97 4.36
C ILE A 641 -7.48 25.82 5.22
N MET A 642 -6.43 26.05 6.01
CA MET A 642 -5.83 25.06 6.92
C MET A 642 -6.84 24.43 7.91
N SER A 643 -7.80 25.22 8.40
CA SER A 643 -8.80 24.75 9.38
C SER A 643 -10.09 24.17 8.77
N TYR A 644 -10.47 24.52 7.54
CA TYR A 644 -11.83 24.25 7.01
C TYR A 644 -11.92 23.85 5.51
N ALA A 645 -10.80 23.74 4.79
CA ALA A 645 -10.82 23.21 3.43
C ALA A 645 -11.03 21.68 3.43
N PHE A 646 -11.62 21.18 2.35
CA PHE A 646 -11.68 19.76 2.03
C PHE A 646 -10.79 19.48 0.82
N ASP A 647 -10.01 18.41 0.88
CA ASP A 647 -9.27 17.89 -0.27
C ASP A 647 -10.24 17.25 -1.27
N PHE A 648 -10.34 17.82 -2.48
CA PHE A 648 -10.93 17.15 -3.62
C PHE A 648 -9.81 16.49 -4.43
N GLN A 649 -9.77 15.17 -4.39
CA GLN A 649 -9.02 14.38 -5.36
C GLN A 649 -9.63 14.62 -6.75
N ASN A 650 -8.79 14.94 -7.75
CA ASN A 650 -9.22 14.85 -9.14
C ASN A 650 -9.32 13.37 -9.53
N GLU A 651 -10.34 12.97 -10.30
CA GLU A 651 -10.50 11.56 -10.75
C GLU A 651 -9.35 11.07 -11.67
N ASP A 652 -8.46 11.98 -12.09
CA ASP A 652 -7.26 11.74 -12.90
C ASP A 652 -5.95 11.65 -12.07
N GLU A 653 -5.96 11.98 -10.78
CA GLU A 653 -4.78 11.99 -9.89
C GLU A 653 -4.88 10.87 -8.84
N GLU A 654 -3.75 10.22 -8.53
CA GLU A 654 -3.73 8.98 -7.75
C GLU A 654 -3.87 9.25 -6.24
N ASP A 655 -4.31 8.21 -5.48
CA ASP A 655 -4.22 8.22 -4.02
C ASP A 655 -2.74 8.26 -3.59
N GLU A 656 -2.17 9.45 -3.48
CA GLU A 656 -1.02 9.67 -2.62
C GLU A 656 -1.39 9.20 -1.22
N GLU A 657 -0.59 8.30 -0.68
CA GLU A 657 -0.69 7.94 0.72
C GLU A 657 -0.12 9.12 1.51
N ASP A 658 -0.99 9.85 2.21
CA ASP A 658 -0.62 10.49 3.49
C ASP A 658 -0.15 9.36 4.44
N GLU A 659 1.03 8.78 4.18
CA GLU A 659 1.91 8.35 5.27
C GLU A 659 2.20 9.60 6.12
N GLU A 660 2.54 9.41 7.40
CA GLU A 660 2.61 10.52 8.37
C GLU A 660 3.90 11.36 8.24
N GLU A 661 4.27 11.72 7.01
CA GLU A 661 5.33 12.66 6.68
C GLU A 661 5.00 14.04 7.27
N TRP A 662 5.93 14.58 8.04
CA TRP A 662 5.71 15.79 8.81
C TRP A 662 5.57 17.01 7.90
N VAL A 663 4.32 17.43 7.67
CA VAL A 663 3.92 18.53 6.77
C VAL A 663 4.93 19.69 6.73
N GLU A 664 5.76 19.64 5.68
CA GLU A 664 6.48 20.76 5.07
C GLU A 664 6.21 20.79 3.55
N ASP A 665 6.08 19.65 2.86
CA ASP A 665 5.92 19.55 1.39
C ASP A 665 4.47 19.46 0.83
N ARG A 666 3.45 19.96 1.56
CA ARG A 666 2.04 20.01 1.09
C ARG A 666 1.74 21.07 -0.01
N GLU A 667 2.65 21.32 -0.95
CA GLU A 667 2.54 22.45 -1.93
C GLU A 667 2.10 22.07 -3.36
N SER A 668 1.78 20.80 -3.71
CA SER A 668 1.73 20.41 -5.16
C SER A 668 0.55 19.62 -5.78
N LYS A 669 -0.28 18.81 -5.08
CA LYS A 669 -1.08 17.76 -5.78
C LYS A 669 -2.58 17.57 -5.43
N SER A 670 -3.14 18.16 -4.37
CA SER A 670 -4.59 18.10 -4.12
C SER A 670 -5.33 19.36 -4.60
N THR A 671 -6.59 19.22 -5.03
CA THR A 671 -7.46 20.38 -5.29
C THR A 671 -8.27 20.71 -4.04
N MET A 672 -7.69 21.50 -3.14
CA MET A 672 -8.41 21.99 -1.95
C MET A 672 -9.62 22.86 -2.32
N GLY A 673 -10.72 22.71 -1.59
CA GLY A 673 -11.91 23.55 -1.75
C GLY A 673 -12.68 23.79 -0.45
N MET A 674 -13.19 25.01 -0.26
CA MET A 674 -14.05 25.35 0.87
C MET A 674 -15.47 24.81 0.64
N VAL A 675 -16.06 24.13 1.65
CA VAL A 675 -17.38 23.49 1.53
C VAL A 675 -18.34 23.99 2.61
N PRO A 676 -19.05 25.11 2.37
CA PRO A 676 -19.95 25.71 3.35
C PRO A 676 -20.99 24.72 3.88
N MET A 677 -21.16 24.70 5.20
CA MET A 677 -22.04 23.80 5.99
C MET A 677 -21.56 22.35 6.14
N ALA A 678 -20.54 21.90 5.40
CA ALA A 678 -19.84 20.64 5.73
C ALA A 678 -18.80 20.85 6.84
N ASP A 679 -18.31 22.09 6.94
CA ASP A 679 -17.29 22.61 7.88
C ASP A 679 -17.85 23.08 9.23
N ILE A 680 -19.17 23.00 9.46
CA ILE A 680 -19.85 23.58 10.62
C ILE A 680 -19.74 22.74 11.92
N LEU A 681 -19.09 21.56 11.88
CA LEU A 681 -19.00 20.65 13.02
C LEU A 681 -17.65 20.76 13.71
N ASN A 682 -17.67 21.00 15.02
CA ASN A 682 -16.50 20.78 15.89
C ASN A 682 -16.08 19.31 15.85
N ALA A 683 -14.81 19.01 16.17
CA ALA A 683 -14.28 17.65 16.17
C ALA A 683 -13.50 17.32 17.46
N ASP A 684 -13.48 16.04 17.80
CA ASP A 684 -12.79 15.49 18.97
C ASP A 684 -12.53 13.99 18.76
N ALA A 685 -11.62 13.38 19.52
CA ALA A 685 -11.21 12.00 19.30
C ALA A 685 -12.37 11.02 19.54
N GLU A 686 -13.29 11.35 20.44
CA GLU A 686 -14.59 10.68 20.57
C GLU A 686 -15.69 11.51 19.92
N TYR A 687 -15.99 11.17 18.67
CA TYR A 687 -16.97 11.81 17.80
C TYR A 687 -18.34 11.14 17.93
N ASN A 688 -19.41 11.75 17.40
CA ASN A 688 -20.74 11.12 17.34
C ASN A 688 -21.45 11.30 15.98
N ALA A 689 -20.84 12.03 15.05
CA ALA A 689 -21.17 12.08 13.64
C ALA A 689 -19.91 11.91 12.77
N HIS A 690 -20.09 11.57 11.50
CA HIS A 690 -19.00 11.38 10.54
C HIS A 690 -19.38 11.89 9.15
N VAL A 691 -18.46 12.59 8.48
CA VAL A 691 -18.63 13.09 7.10
C VAL A 691 -18.40 11.94 6.11
N ASN A 692 -19.39 11.67 5.24
CA ASN A 692 -19.39 10.52 4.33
C ASN A 692 -19.21 10.98 2.87
N TYR A 693 -18.14 10.48 2.25
CA TYR A 693 -17.76 10.67 0.85
C TYR A 693 -18.79 10.05 -0.11
N GLY A 694 -19.15 10.69 -1.23
CA GLY A 694 -20.02 10.12 -2.26
C GLY A 694 -20.16 11.02 -3.49
N ASP A 695 -20.47 10.40 -4.65
CA ASP A 695 -20.37 10.99 -5.99
C ASP A 695 -21.01 12.39 -6.17
N ASP A 696 -22.09 12.68 -5.44
CA ASP A 696 -22.85 13.94 -5.54
C ASP A 696 -22.99 14.69 -4.19
N ALA A 697 -22.45 14.15 -3.08
CA ALA A 697 -22.55 14.69 -1.71
C ALA A 697 -21.61 13.90 -0.76
N LEU A 698 -20.98 14.47 0.28
CA LEU A 698 -21.51 15.52 1.16
C LEU A 698 -22.51 14.92 2.18
N THR A 699 -22.28 13.66 2.53
CA THR A 699 -22.88 12.91 3.64
C THR A 699 -22.52 13.48 5.02
N VAL A 700 -23.44 13.56 5.99
CA VAL A 700 -23.12 13.66 7.43
C VAL A 700 -24.07 12.73 8.18
N THR A 701 -23.51 11.73 8.88
CA THR A 701 -24.30 10.67 9.54
C THR A 701 -23.97 10.55 11.02
N ALA A 702 -24.98 10.54 11.88
CA ALA A 702 -24.82 10.28 13.31
C ALA A 702 -24.57 8.79 13.57
N LEU A 703 -23.54 8.48 14.36
CA LEU A 703 -23.09 7.11 14.67
C LEU A 703 -23.84 6.52 15.86
N ARG A 704 -24.27 7.37 16.80
CA ARG A 704 -25.01 7.00 18.01
C ARG A 704 -26.20 7.92 18.26
N THR A 705 -27.03 7.58 19.25
CA THR A 705 -28.16 8.45 19.66
C THR A 705 -27.64 9.67 20.43
N ILE A 706 -27.44 10.77 19.70
CA ILE A 706 -27.12 12.09 20.24
C ILE A 706 -28.34 12.64 20.98
N LYS A 707 -28.16 13.17 22.19
CA LYS A 707 -29.26 13.72 23.01
C LYS A 707 -29.53 15.20 22.68
N ALA A 708 -30.72 15.67 22.98
CA ALA A 708 -31.02 17.10 22.88
C ALA A 708 -30.14 17.90 23.87
N GLY A 709 -29.29 18.79 23.34
CA GLY A 709 -28.28 19.53 24.12
C GLY A 709 -26.93 18.83 24.26
N GLU A 710 -26.73 17.68 23.60
CA GLU A 710 -25.42 17.09 23.35
C GLU A 710 -24.84 17.70 22.06
N GLU A 711 -23.53 17.95 22.02
CA GLU A 711 -22.84 18.52 20.87
C GLU A 711 -22.71 17.48 19.75
N ILE A 712 -22.70 17.93 18.48
CA ILE A 712 -22.46 17.07 17.32
C ILE A 712 -20.98 17.20 16.97
N LEU A 713 -20.22 16.13 17.22
CA LEU A 713 -18.78 16.08 17.03
C LEU A 713 -18.44 15.21 15.82
N ASN A 714 -17.65 15.76 14.90
CA ASN A 714 -17.01 15.06 13.80
C ASN A 714 -15.64 14.48 14.23
N TYR A 715 -14.98 13.75 13.33
CA TYR A 715 -13.60 13.28 13.48
C TYR A 715 -12.72 13.92 12.41
N TYR A 716 -11.59 14.50 12.81
CA TYR A 716 -10.55 15.01 11.88
C TYR A 716 -9.41 14.01 11.62
N GLY A 717 -9.37 12.88 12.35
CA GLY A 717 -8.28 11.91 12.28
C GLY A 717 -7.51 11.79 13.60
N PRO A 718 -6.49 10.91 13.65
CA PRO A 718 -5.71 10.60 14.85
C PRO A 718 -4.65 11.67 15.17
N HIS A 719 -5.00 12.96 15.06
CA HIS A 719 -4.02 14.04 15.22
C HIS A 719 -3.56 14.21 16.69
N PRO A 720 -2.25 14.43 16.94
CA PRO A 720 -1.74 14.85 18.26
C PRO A 720 -2.25 16.25 18.64
N ASN A 721 -2.17 16.62 19.92
CA ASN A 721 -2.53 17.99 20.35
C ASN A 721 -1.64 19.07 19.71
N SER A 722 -0.39 18.76 19.36
CA SER A 722 0.50 19.65 18.59
C SER A 722 -0.10 20.00 17.22
N GLU A 723 -0.66 19.02 16.52
CA GLU A 723 -1.23 19.21 15.19
C GLU A 723 -2.63 19.80 15.22
N LEU A 724 -3.47 19.44 16.20
CA LEU A 724 -4.73 20.15 16.43
C LEU A 724 -4.49 21.65 16.71
N LEU A 725 -3.47 21.96 17.49
CA LEU A 725 -3.08 23.34 17.78
C LEU A 725 -2.57 24.05 16.52
N ARG A 726 -1.72 23.38 15.72
CA ARG A 726 -1.17 23.93 14.48
C ARG A 726 -2.25 24.22 13.42
N ARG A 727 -3.15 23.27 13.15
CA ARG A 727 -4.17 23.38 12.08
C ARG A 727 -5.44 24.11 12.49
N TYR A 728 -5.93 23.88 13.72
CA TYR A 728 -7.27 24.31 14.16
C TYR A 728 -7.26 25.22 15.40
N GLY A 729 -6.12 25.40 16.07
CA GLY A 729 -5.96 26.36 17.17
C GLY A 729 -6.48 25.90 18.53
N TYR A 730 -6.73 24.60 18.72
CA TYR A 730 -7.22 24.05 20.00
C TYR A 730 -6.49 22.77 20.42
N VAL A 731 -6.72 22.36 21.66
CA VAL A 731 -6.23 21.11 22.26
C VAL A 731 -7.37 20.43 23.03
N THR A 732 -7.34 19.12 23.17
CA THR A 732 -8.35 18.33 23.92
C THR A 732 -7.70 17.15 24.64
N PRO A 733 -8.04 16.90 25.92
CA PRO A 733 -7.53 15.77 26.67
C PRO A 733 -7.80 14.39 26.05
N LYS A 734 -8.73 14.26 25.09
CA LYS A 734 -8.97 12.98 24.40
C LYS A 734 -7.97 12.72 23.28
N HIS A 735 -7.50 13.77 22.60
CA HIS A 735 -6.42 13.64 21.61
C HIS A 735 -5.06 13.37 22.24
N SER A 736 -4.91 13.43 23.58
CA SER A 736 -3.66 13.01 24.22
C SER A 736 -3.37 11.50 24.07
N ARG A 737 -4.34 10.73 23.55
CA ARG A 737 -4.14 9.34 23.10
C ARG A 737 -3.30 9.23 21.82
N TYR A 738 -3.14 10.34 21.10
CA TYR A 738 -2.40 10.48 19.85
C TYR A 738 -1.21 11.44 19.99
N ASP A 739 -0.94 12.03 21.17
CA ASP A 739 0.23 12.88 21.35
C ASP A 739 1.50 12.09 20.98
N VAL A 740 2.36 12.71 20.18
CA VAL A 740 3.64 12.16 19.70
C VAL A 740 4.82 12.99 20.21
N VAL A 741 6.02 12.43 20.13
CA VAL A 741 7.29 13.10 20.45
C VAL A 741 8.29 12.83 19.34
N GLU A 742 8.83 13.89 18.76
CA GLU A 742 9.95 13.81 17.84
C GLU A 742 11.28 13.64 18.60
N LEU A 743 12.05 12.62 18.22
CA LEU A 743 13.38 12.32 18.75
C LEU A 743 14.42 12.52 17.64
N PRO A 744 15.11 13.68 17.59
CA PRO A 744 16.17 13.92 16.63
C PRO A 744 17.31 12.91 16.75
N TRP A 745 17.71 12.31 15.64
CA TRP A 745 18.77 11.29 15.55
C TRP A 745 20.07 11.75 16.22
N LYS A 746 20.42 13.02 16.04
CA LYS A 746 21.56 13.68 16.66
C LYS A 746 21.61 13.57 18.20
N LEU A 747 20.46 13.47 18.89
CA LEU A 747 20.44 13.20 20.34
C LEU A 747 20.80 11.75 20.66
N VAL A 748 20.42 10.81 19.80
CA VAL A 748 20.76 9.38 19.89
C VAL A 748 22.25 9.17 19.61
N GLU A 749 22.80 9.79 18.56
CA GLU A 749 24.24 9.78 18.25
C GLU A 749 25.09 10.33 19.41
N ASN A 750 24.75 11.52 19.92
CA ASN A 750 25.44 12.14 21.05
C ASN A 750 25.36 11.25 22.31
N SER A 751 24.20 10.62 22.54
CA SER A 751 24.00 9.68 23.65
C SER A 751 24.81 8.39 23.48
N LEU A 752 25.01 7.91 22.25
CA LEU A 752 25.88 6.78 21.95
C LEU A 752 27.36 7.13 22.18
N ALA A 753 27.82 8.26 21.63
CA ALA A 753 29.20 8.72 21.79
C ALA A 753 29.54 8.93 23.28
N ALA A 754 28.67 9.58 24.05
CA ALA A 754 28.81 9.74 25.49
C ALA A 754 28.68 8.43 26.29
N SER A 755 28.03 7.39 25.75
CA SER A 755 27.92 6.08 26.39
C SER A 755 29.14 5.18 26.17
N LEU A 756 29.78 5.28 25.01
CA LEU A 756 30.93 4.45 24.62
C LEU A 756 32.27 5.19 24.77
N GLY A 757 32.26 6.50 25.07
CA GLY A 757 33.47 7.32 25.21
C GLY A 757 34.13 7.67 23.88
N LEU A 758 33.36 7.70 22.79
CA LEU A 758 33.88 7.98 21.45
C LEU A 758 34.30 9.45 21.32
N SER A 759 35.40 9.68 20.63
CA SER A 759 35.74 11.01 20.11
C SER A 759 34.91 11.35 18.87
N GLU A 760 34.74 12.64 18.59
CA GLU A 760 34.02 13.18 17.42
C GLU A 760 34.54 12.55 16.11
N GLN A 761 35.87 12.46 15.94
CA GLN A 761 36.53 11.78 14.82
C GLN A 761 36.15 10.29 14.71
N GLN A 762 35.94 9.57 15.82
CA GLN A 762 35.50 8.17 15.76
C GLN A 762 34.03 8.03 15.35
N LEU A 763 33.20 9.04 15.64
CA LEU A 763 31.80 9.09 15.20
C LEU A 763 31.72 9.45 13.71
N ASP A 764 32.50 10.42 13.25
CA ASP A 764 32.58 10.78 11.82
C ASP A 764 33.11 9.61 10.97
N ASN A 765 34.19 8.97 11.41
CA ASN A 765 34.69 7.73 10.79
C ASN A 765 33.67 6.57 10.85
N ALA A 766 32.66 6.62 11.73
CA ALA A 766 31.56 5.65 11.75
C ALA A 766 30.43 6.02 10.80
N ARG A 767 30.15 7.33 10.61
CA ARG A 767 29.21 7.83 9.59
C ARG A 767 29.67 7.47 8.17
N GLU A 768 30.98 7.45 7.89
CA GLU A 768 31.55 6.94 6.63
C GLU A 768 31.21 5.46 6.31
N TYR A 769 30.64 4.71 7.26
CA TYR A 769 30.19 3.32 7.07
C TYR A 769 28.66 3.16 7.05
N LEU A 770 27.92 4.27 7.09
CA LEU A 770 26.48 4.34 6.88
C LEU A 770 26.22 4.96 5.50
N ASP A 771 25.09 4.62 4.88
CA ASP A 771 24.62 5.41 3.74
C ASP A 771 23.90 6.64 4.29
N MET A 772 24.38 7.83 3.93
CA MET A 772 23.81 9.09 4.42
C MET A 772 22.48 9.40 3.72
N ASP A 773 22.21 8.79 2.56
CA ASP A 773 20.95 8.92 1.84
C ASP A 773 19.87 7.94 2.35
N GLU A 774 20.24 6.99 3.25
CA GLU A 774 19.32 6.07 3.96
C GLU A 774 19.18 6.40 5.48
N ILE A 775 19.56 7.61 5.92
CA ILE A 775 19.47 8.04 7.33
C ILE A 775 18.24 8.92 7.58
N GLU A 776 17.41 8.51 8.53
CA GLU A 776 16.36 9.33 9.12
C GLU A 776 16.96 10.27 10.19
N ASP A 777 16.70 11.58 10.05
CA ASP A 777 17.24 12.62 10.94
C ASP A 777 16.38 12.82 12.22
N THR A 778 15.13 12.35 12.24
CA THR A 778 14.19 12.47 13.36
C THR A 778 13.16 11.35 13.36
N PHE A 779 12.94 10.74 14.52
CA PHE A 779 12.04 9.60 14.71
C PHE A 779 10.80 9.98 15.52
N VAL A 780 9.65 9.40 15.19
CA VAL A 780 8.38 9.64 15.90
C VAL A 780 8.17 8.60 16.99
N LEU A 781 7.90 9.06 18.21
CA LEU A 781 7.45 8.22 19.33
C LEU A 781 5.98 8.52 19.58
N ASP A 782 5.13 7.50 19.59
CA ASP A 782 3.67 7.63 19.66
C ASP A 782 3.05 6.70 20.74
N ARG A 783 1.74 6.46 20.70
CA ARG A 783 1.07 5.47 21.56
C ARG A 783 0.18 4.55 20.74
N GLU A 784 0.33 3.25 20.96
CA GLU A 784 -0.62 2.23 20.53
C GLU A 784 -2.01 2.60 21.07
N SER A 785 -2.91 2.89 20.12
CA SER A 785 -4.22 3.49 20.34
C SER A 785 -5.27 2.63 19.65
N ASP A 786 -6.21 2.04 20.41
CA ASP A 786 -7.37 1.31 19.84
C ASP A 786 -8.05 2.13 18.72
N GLU A 787 -8.51 1.46 17.65
CA GLU A 787 -9.45 2.06 16.70
C GLU A 787 -10.71 2.57 17.43
N PRO A 788 -11.34 3.66 16.96
CA PRO A 788 -12.62 4.11 17.49
C PRO A 788 -13.71 3.06 17.23
N ASN A 789 -14.54 2.79 18.23
CA ASN A 789 -15.69 1.90 18.08
C ASN A 789 -16.66 2.45 17.01
N PRO A 790 -17.50 1.61 16.38
CA PRO A 790 -18.48 2.05 15.37
C PRO A 790 -19.51 3.10 15.84
N ASP A 791 -19.54 3.42 17.14
CA ASP A 791 -20.37 4.47 17.73
C ASP A 791 -19.61 5.79 18.00
N GLY A 792 -18.29 5.82 17.77
CA GLY A 792 -17.37 6.95 17.99
C GLY A 792 -16.83 7.07 19.42
N THR A 793 -16.65 5.96 20.14
CA THR A 793 -16.05 5.93 21.51
C THR A 793 -14.81 5.03 21.59
N PHE A 794 -14.00 5.17 22.65
CA PHE A 794 -12.91 4.22 22.95
C PHE A 794 -13.21 3.35 24.17
N THR A 795 -12.67 2.12 24.15
CA THR A 795 -12.81 1.15 25.24
C THR A 795 -11.53 0.93 26.04
N GLY A 796 -10.36 1.09 25.42
CA GLY A 796 -9.05 1.04 26.08
C GLY A 796 -8.38 2.42 26.20
N SER A 797 -7.37 2.47 27.07
CA SER A 797 -6.44 3.60 27.17
C SER A 797 -5.24 3.36 26.26
N ALA A 798 -4.85 4.36 25.47
CA ALA A 798 -3.62 4.33 24.70
C ALA A 798 -2.37 4.23 25.61
N ARG A 799 -1.29 3.66 25.08
CA ARG A 799 -0.05 3.38 25.82
C ARG A 799 1.16 3.38 24.90
N PHE A 800 2.34 3.74 25.41
CA PHE A 800 3.58 3.37 24.74
C PHE A 800 3.78 1.84 24.77
N SER A 801 4.09 1.20 23.64
CA SER A 801 4.21 -0.27 23.55
C SER A 801 5.35 -0.82 22.68
N ASP A 802 5.97 -0.02 21.81
CA ASP A 802 7.25 -0.35 21.17
C ASP A 802 8.02 0.92 20.76
N ILE A 803 9.32 0.79 20.55
CA ILE A 803 10.17 1.78 19.87
C ILE A 803 10.02 1.55 18.34
N PRO A 804 10.04 2.58 17.48
CA PRO A 804 10.08 2.43 16.04
C PRO A 804 11.15 1.44 15.52
N GLU A 805 10.90 0.75 14.40
CA GLU A 805 11.80 -0.31 13.90
C GLU A 805 13.02 0.28 13.18
N ASP A 806 12.79 1.29 12.34
CA ASP A 806 13.73 2.27 11.78
C ASP A 806 14.79 2.76 12.80
N LEU A 807 14.41 3.46 13.88
CA LEU A 807 15.28 3.94 14.96
C LEU A 807 16.13 2.83 15.56
N ARG A 808 15.53 1.65 15.75
CA ARG A 808 16.26 0.47 16.28
C ARG A 808 17.27 -0.04 15.25
N ASP A 809 16.93 -0.12 13.97
CA ASP A 809 17.81 -0.64 12.93
C ASP A 809 18.91 0.35 12.53
N GLN A 810 18.63 1.65 12.48
CA GLN A 810 19.64 2.71 12.32
C GLN A 810 20.62 2.73 13.51
N LEU A 811 20.13 2.59 14.75
CA LEU A 811 21.01 2.43 15.92
C LEU A 811 21.82 1.13 15.90
N LYS A 812 21.25 0.02 15.41
CA LYS A 812 22.00 -1.23 15.16
C LYS A 812 23.03 -1.05 14.03
N LEU A 813 22.78 -0.24 13.01
CA LEU A 813 23.72 0.07 11.93
C LEU A 813 24.87 0.93 12.44
N LEU A 814 24.60 2.03 13.14
CA LEU A 814 25.63 2.86 13.78
C LEU A 814 26.48 2.04 14.78
N LEU A 815 25.89 1.15 15.57
CA LEU A 815 26.63 0.22 16.45
C LEU A 815 27.49 -0.80 15.68
N LYS A 816 27.11 -1.23 14.47
CA LYS A 816 27.97 -2.05 13.59
C LYS A 816 29.13 -1.20 13.04
N ALA A 817 28.88 0.05 12.66
CA ALA A 817 29.87 0.99 12.14
C ALA A 817 30.93 1.37 13.18
N VAL A 818 30.50 1.80 14.38
CA VAL A 818 31.39 2.08 15.53
C VAL A 818 32.28 0.88 15.84
N ARG A 819 31.76 -0.35 15.75
CA ARG A 819 32.54 -1.58 15.96
C ARG A 819 33.59 -1.86 14.86
N LYS A 820 33.45 -1.29 13.66
CA LYS A 820 34.52 -1.32 12.62
C LYS A 820 35.65 -0.34 12.98
N VAL A 821 35.29 0.86 13.46
CA VAL A 821 36.23 1.94 13.82
C VAL A 821 37.00 1.61 15.10
N ASP A 822 36.32 1.09 16.12
CA ASP A 822 36.91 0.65 17.38
C ASP A 822 36.34 -0.74 17.78
N PRO A 823 37.05 -1.83 17.42
CA PRO A 823 36.65 -3.18 17.80
C PRO A 823 36.63 -3.45 19.31
N SER A 824 37.28 -2.62 20.14
CA SER A 824 37.28 -2.76 21.60
C SER A 824 36.01 -2.22 22.27
N SER A 825 35.30 -1.31 21.60
CA SER A 825 34.10 -0.64 22.12
C SER A 825 32.88 -1.56 22.29
N VAL A 826 32.72 -2.59 21.43
CA VAL A 826 31.49 -3.41 21.36
C VAL A 826 31.82 -4.92 21.22
N ALA A 827 31.95 -5.59 22.37
CA ALA A 827 32.47 -6.95 22.46
C ALA A 827 31.47 -8.11 22.22
N ASP A 828 30.14 -7.91 22.37
CA ASP A 828 29.14 -9.00 22.34
C ASP A 828 27.85 -8.55 21.61
N LYS A 829 27.05 -9.49 21.10
CA LYS A 829 25.67 -9.21 20.67
C LYS A 829 24.81 -8.76 21.85
N ARG A 830 24.80 -9.48 22.99
CA ARG A 830 23.86 -9.16 24.08
C ARG A 830 24.10 -7.76 24.66
N LYS A 831 25.38 -7.38 24.79
CA LYS A 831 25.79 -6.02 25.17
C LYS A 831 25.29 -4.95 24.19
N ARG A 832 25.15 -5.23 22.88
CA ARG A 832 24.57 -4.23 21.96
C ARG A 832 23.13 -3.92 22.27
N ASP A 833 22.35 -4.91 22.71
CA ASP A 833 20.92 -4.74 22.99
C ASP A 833 20.73 -3.98 24.32
N GLU A 834 21.58 -4.25 25.32
CA GLU A 834 21.72 -3.44 26.55
C GLU A 834 22.17 -1.98 26.25
N ILE A 835 23.16 -1.80 25.35
CA ILE A 835 23.64 -0.48 24.92
C ILE A 835 22.54 0.27 24.16
N GLN A 836 21.78 -0.36 23.26
CA GLN A 836 20.64 0.26 22.57
C GLN A 836 19.66 0.87 23.58
N HIS A 837 19.17 0.09 24.55
CA HIS A 837 18.23 0.58 25.54
C HIS A 837 18.83 1.70 26.42
N SER A 838 20.10 1.58 26.84
CA SER A 838 20.75 2.63 27.64
C SER A 838 20.98 3.94 26.87
N VAL A 839 21.28 3.85 25.57
CA VAL A 839 21.46 5.01 24.69
C VAL A 839 20.12 5.70 24.41
N LEU A 840 19.06 4.95 24.15
CA LEU A 840 17.72 5.50 23.95
C LEU A 840 17.19 6.19 25.22
N ILE A 841 17.36 5.58 26.40
CA ILE A 841 17.00 6.23 27.68
C ILE A 841 17.77 7.55 27.86
N LYS A 842 19.07 7.60 27.55
CA LYS A 842 19.87 8.84 27.63
C LYS A 842 19.46 9.89 26.60
N ALA A 843 19.06 9.48 25.39
CA ALA A 843 18.56 10.40 24.37
C ALA A 843 17.21 11.00 24.79
N LEU A 844 16.35 10.21 25.42
CA LEU A 844 15.09 10.64 26.03
C LEU A 844 15.31 11.55 27.26
N ASP A 845 16.31 11.28 28.10
CA ASP A 845 16.71 12.20 29.18
C ASP A 845 17.28 13.52 28.62
N ALA A 846 18.07 13.47 27.56
CA ALA A 846 18.59 14.65 26.88
C ALA A 846 17.47 15.50 26.22
N LEU A 847 16.46 14.84 25.65
CA LEU A 847 15.26 15.49 25.12
C LEU A 847 14.41 16.10 26.25
N ALA A 848 14.13 15.34 27.31
CA ALA A 848 13.42 15.85 28.50
C ALA A 848 14.13 17.07 29.12
N SER A 849 15.47 17.09 29.14
CA SER A 849 16.25 18.19 29.72
C SER A 849 16.15 19.51 28.95
N GLN A 850 15.64 19.51 27.72
CA GLN A 850 15.43 20.72 26.92
C GLN A 850 14.16 21.48 27.30
N TYR A 851 13.22 20.85 28.01
CA TYR A 851 12.03 21.52 28.55
C TYR A 851 12.37 22.19 29.89
N PRO A 852 12.31 23.53 30.04
CA PRO A 852 12.65 24.21 31.30
C PRO A 852 11.67 23.98 32.46
N THR A 853 10.65 23.14 32.29
CA THR A 853 9.58 22.89 33.27
C THR A 853 9.28 21.40 33.41
N THR A 854 9.05 20.94 34.63
CA THR A 854 8.71 19.55 34.95
C THR A 854 7.21 19.27 34.81
N ILE A 855 6.83 17.99 34.68
CA ILE A 855 5.41 17.56 34.65
C ILE A 855 4.59 18.16 35.82
N PRO A 856 5.03 18.12 37.10
CA PRO A 856 4.29 18.71 38.20
C PRO A 856 4.30 20.25 38.23
N GLU A 857 5.06 20.93 37.37
CA GLU A 857 5.00 22.38 37.19
C GLU A 857 3.94 22.75 36.16
N ASP A 858 3.87 22.02 35.04
CA ASP A 858 2.85 22.21 34.01
C ASP A 858 1.45 21.83 34.50
N GLU A 859 1.33 20.78 35.30
CA GLU A 859 0.06 20.45 35.98
C GLU A 859 -0.39 21.57 36.93
N ARG A 860 0.55 22.25 37.60
CA ARG A 860 0.26 23.43 38.43
C ARG A 860 -0.16 24.63 37.56
N ILE A 861 0.52 24.87 36.44
CA ILE A 861 0.21 25.94 35.49
C ILE A 861 -1.19 25.76 34.89
N LEU A 862 -1.54 24.57 34.39
CA LEU A 862 -2.87 24.27 33.86
C LEU A 862 -3.99 24.39 34.91
N SER A 863 -3.69 24.12 36.18
CA SER A 863 -4.63 24.30 37.30
C SER A 863 -4.81 25.75 37.76
N GLY A 864 -4.03 26.69 37.21
CA GLY A 864 -4.16 28.12 37.48
C GLY A 864 -5.42 28.74 36.86
N SER A 865 -5.96 29.76 37.54
CA SER A 865 -7.10 30.55 37.06
C SER A 865 -6.72 31.61 36.01
N ASP A 866 -5.46 32.06 36.03
CA ASP A 866 -5.03 33.31 35.37
C ASP A 866 -4.20 33.03 34.08
N ILE A 867 -4.29 31.80 33.55
CA ILE A 867 -3.59 31.32 32.35
C ILE A 867 -4.40 31.63 31.08
N SER A 868 -3.75 32.13 30.02
CA SER A 868 -4.40 32.38 28.72
C SER A 868 -4.71 31.09 27.96
N GLU A 869 -5.60 31.14 26.98
CA GLU A 869 -5.96 29.96 26.17
C GLU A 869 -4.77 29.43 25.35
N ARG A 870 -3.94 30.33 24.80
CA ARG A 870 -2.68 30.01 24.12
C ARG A 870 -1.66 29.36 25.05
N GLN A 871 -1.44 29.94 26.22
CA GLN A 871 -0.53 29.37 27.22
C GLN A 871 -1.05 28.01 27.71
N ARG A 872 -2.37 27.85 27.90
CA ARG A 872 -3.01 26.57 28.22
C ARG A 872 -2.79 25.52 27.11
N ALA A 873 -2.90 25.91 25.84
CA ALA A 873 -2.65 25.02 24.71
C ALA A 873 -1.18 24.58 24.66
N ALA A 874 -0.23 25.53 24.73
CA ALA A 874 1.20 25.25 24.72
C ALA A 874 1.65 24.34 25.87
N VAL A 875 1.14 24.61 27.08
CA VAL A 875 1.40 23.79 28.27
C VAL A 875 0.77 22.40 28.15
N THR A 876 -0.37 22.27 27.44
CA THR A 876 -1.01 20.95 27.21
C THR A 876 -0.16 20.09 26.25
N VAL A 877 0.31 20.65 25.13
CA VAL A 877 1.18 19.96 24.17
C VAL A 877 2.45 19.45 24.87
N ARG A 878 3.21 20.35 25.51
CA ARG A 878 4.47 19.99 26.15
C ARG A 878 4.32 19.05 27.35
N LEU A 879 3.15 19.02 27.99
CA LEU A 879 2.82 18.07 29.05
C LEU A 879 2.51 16.67 28.47
N GLY A 880 1.82 16.60 27.32
CA GLY A 880 1.60 15.36 26.56
C GLY A 880 2.92 14.72 26.12
N GLU A 881 3.79 15.54 25.52
CA GLU A 881 5.15 15.18 25.09
C GLU A 881 6.00 14.65 26.27
N LYS A 882 6.10 15.40 27.37
CA LYS A 882 6.87 14.98 28.55
C LYS A 882 6.35 13.72 29.21
N ARG A 883 5.03 13.48 29.22
CA ARG A 883 4.45 12.22 29.69
C ARG A 883 4.83 11.05 28.79
N LEU A 884 4.81 11.24 27.47
CA LEU A 884 5.21 10.22 26.52
C LEU A 884 6.68 9.83 26.63
N ILE A 885 7.57 10.82 26.86
CA ILE A 885 8.99 10.58 27.14
C ILE A 885 9.17 9.68 28.38
N GLU A 886 8.44 9.95 29.47
CA GLU A 886 8.49 9.10 30.68
C GLU A 886 7.86 7.71 30.47
N GLU A 887 6.83 7.58 29.63
CA GLU A 887 6.26 6.28 29.23
C GLU A 887 7.27 5.45 28.42
N ALA A 888 7.92 6.04 27.41
CA ALA A 888 8.95 5.39 26.60
C ALA A 888 10.19 4.98 27.43
N LYS A 889 10.64 5.85 28.34
CA LYS A 889 11.70 5.53 29.31
C LYS A 889 11.30 4.37 30.24
N SER A 890 10.04 4.35 30.69
CA SER A 890 9.51 3.28 31.54
C SER A 890 9.44 1.94 30.80
N TYR A 891 9.03 1.95 29.53
CA TYR A 891 9.01 0.79 28.65
C TYR A 891 10.41 0.18 28.45
N LEU A 892 11.39 1.00 28.04
CA LEU A 892 12.80 0.58 27.88
C LEU A 892 13.40 0.03 29.19
N SER A 893 13.06 0.66 30.32
CA SER A 893 13.50 0.21 31.65
C SER A 893 12.85 -1.14 32.05
N GLY A 894 11.60 -1.37 31.65
CA GLY A 894 10.88 -2.63 31.85
C GLY A 894 11.58 -3.79 31.14
N ILE A 895 11.86 -3.65 29.84
CA ILE A 895 12.56 -4.66 29.02
C ILE A 895 13.93 -4.99 29.62
N ALA A 896 14.69 -3.98 30.03
CA ALA A 896 15.98 -4.18 30.68
C ALA A 896 15.87 -4.97 32.01
N SER A 897 14.75 -4.86 32.72
CA SER A 897 14.51 -5.60 33.97
C SER A 897 14.08 -7.05 33.75
N ASP A 898 13.20 -7.34 32.78
CA ASP A 898 12.77 -8.70 32.47
C ASP A 898 13.91 -9.53 31.84
N THR A 899 14.73 -8.91 30.99
CA THR A 899 15.93 -9.53 30.39
C THR A 899 16.96 -9.99 31.44
N ALA A 900 16.94 -9.37 32.62
CA ALA A 900 17.79 -9.72 33.76
C ALA A 900 17.16 -10.78 34.71
N LEU A 901 15.84 -11.01 34.62
CA LEU A 901 15.15 -12.01 35.43
C LEU A 901 15.25 -13.42 34.83
N GLU A 902 15.13 -13.57 33.51
CA GLU A 902 15.18 -14.89 32.84
C GLU A 902 16.49 -15.65 33.14
N GLU A 903 17.62 -14.94 33.25
CA GLU A 903 18.95 -15.51 33.54
C GLU A 903 18.97 -16.41 34.78
N THR A 904 18.17 -16.08 35.79
CA THR A 904 18.19 -16.76 37.09
C THR A 904 17.52 -18.14 37.08
N SER A 905 16.88 -18.52 35.97
CA SER A 905 15.96 -19.66 35.90
C SER A 905 16.48 -20.93 35.18
N ALA A 906 17.63 -20.86 34.52
CA ALA A 906 18.11 -21.94 33.64
C ALA A 906 18.66 -23.18 34.41
N PRO A 907 18.21 -24.42 34.11
CA PRO A 907 18.60 -25.61 34.87
C PRO A 907 19.98 -26.18 34.49
N ASN A 908 20.87 -26.28 35.48
CA ASN A 908 22.23 -26.83 35.34
C ASN A 908 22.28 -28.26 34.75
N LYS A 909 22.97 -28.43 33.61
CA LYS A 909 23.30 -29.77 33.05
C LYS A 909 24.40 -30.44 33.89
N ARG A 910 24.14 -31.68 34.33
CA ARG A 910 25.13 -32.50 35.07
C ARG A 910 26.37 -32.79 34.21
N ALA A 911 27.55 -32.48 34.75
CA ALA A 911 28.82 -32.95 34.21
C ALA A 911 28.95 -34.48 34.35
N ARG A 912 29.58 -35.13 33.36
CA ARG A 912 30.13 -36.49 33.53
C ARG A 912 31.39 -36.41 34.39
N ARG A 913 31.52 -37.29 35.38
CA ARG A 913 32.84 -37.62 35.96
C ARG A 913 33.57 -38.59 35.03
N SER A 914 34.88 -38.45 35.00
CA SER A 914 35.81 -39.48 34.54
C SER A 914 36.16 -40.44 35.68
N ASP A 915 36.09 -41.73 35.38
CA ASP A 915 36.96 -42.81 35.89
C ASP A 915 37.30 -43.70 34.68
#